data_AF-A0A6I6H0I8-F1
#
_entry.id   AF-A0A6I6H0I8-F1
#
_cell.length_a   1.000
_cell.length_b   1.000
_cell.length_c   1.000
_cell.angle_alpha   90.00
_cell.angle_beta   90.00
_cell.angle_gamma   90.00
#
_symmetry.space_group_name_H-M   'P 1'
#
loop_
_entity.id
_entity.type
_entity.pdbx_description
1 polymer ?
#
loop_
_entity_poly.entity_id
_entity_poly.type
_entity_poly.pdbx_seq_one_letter_code
_entity_poly.pdbx_strand_id
1 'polypeptide(L)'
;MPDLRPIPTLSLEYRAERPIFHDFVHQAERSPDATAIIAQDVTCSYRQLEQISQGIAARLIASGASRSGRVVIVSSRCAGLVYAMLGALRAGLTFTIADVAYPPARVSQIIATLDPAFVLLCGDARAGFNLVHPAPGAGHAAPQVVRVAEAPDEALQQFACGQTVLPEIDPGEPAYITFTSGSTGEPKGIVTHHAPLVHFIEWHVSRHGFTRDDGFSLLSGLGHDPVYRDVFTPLSIGAKIICPSQATLTNPSALAEWIQRHAVSVIHLTPPLGKLIETGARMKALAFNHLRYLFWGGDALSQTLYEQMRAIAPDAVSVNFYGTTETPQAMAFHQVDEHADNARIPLGKGIDGAQLLIVNDANQLVSEGEVGEILIRSPYLSLGYWGDAALTGEKFVVNPFTGAANDICYRTGDLGTYLADGSVSFLGRADSQVKIRSHRIELAEIENAIVRHPQIKQCVVLANHDSAMVRLVAYCVSEQPVSTAQLREALAGQLPDYMVPAIFVFLEAIPLTPNGKIDKRALPAPFDTTSASAASARQDLSPLTLKLTEAWAQILQVRDVDANLSFVELGGDSLSFVQASMVLEELIGHLPDRWEVTPVREFAELANQPRPSKWSLRAMEVPVFLRVTSIILIVVGHLHVFSNWLISGETTVLFLISGISLARFQFQAIEERGDARMLLKSVASIAVPTILYTVLIQVLFDKLRWQSLLLISNWFPTDRVGIFHYWYIEVLVQMILIIGLVLSFKRVRAIISADPFRCLVVAACALLAADALLKLFVFDAAPLYNRVPQHYLAVMVLGMAVHYAETTAQKWGASVMAVLIVGGLELMTVAELGWDEFMLRKHIDIALPAVLALIWLRSVPVPGTIARAGAVIASSTLYIYLTHFQFHSVARRISDQPVVAVVLAIVGGVVVAYCWNKVVQIVLMRWNRGRKKGAVDTLERVA
;
A
#
# COMPACT_ATOMS: atom_id res chain seq x y z
N MET A 1 -55.84 2.12 -23.77
CA MET A 1 -54.70 3.03 -23.52
C MET A 1 -53.72 2.88 -24.67
N PRO A 2 -52.98 3.93 -25.07
CA PRO A 2 -51.94 3.78 -26.08
C PRO A 2 -50.88 2.79 -25.58
N ASP A 3 -50.35 1.96 -26.48
CA ASP A 3 -49.21 1.10 -26.18
C ASP A 3 -47.96 1.98 -26.06
N LEU A 4 -47.42 2.09 -24.85
CA LEU A 4 -46.26 2.95 -24.54
C LEU A 4 -44.92 2.22 -24.66
N ARG A 5 -44.94 0.95 -25.08
CA ARG A 5 -43.73 0.18 -25.39
C ARG A 5 -42.98 0.78 -26.57
N PRO A 6 -41.66 0.55 -26.68
CA PRO A 6 -40.90 1.00 -27.83
C PRO A 6 -41.40 0.34 -29.11
N ILE A 7 -41.41 1.11 -30.20
CA ILE A 7 -41.73 0.61 -31.55
C ILE A 7 -40.43 -0.01 -32.12
N PRO A 8 -40.32 -1.35 -32.23
CA PRO A 8 -39.05 -2.00 -32.59
C PRO A 8 -38.59 -1.73 -34.03
N THR A 9 -39.49 -1.20 -34.86
CA THR A 9 -39.27 -0.87 -36.27
C THR A 9 -39.05 0.63 -36.49
N LEU A 10 -38.99 1.43 -35.42
CA LEU A 10 -38.72 2.87 -35.52
C LEU A 10 -37.38 3.09 -36.23
N SER A 11 -37.33 4.01 -37.19
CA SER A 11 -36.07 4.39 -37.85
C SER A 11 -35.20 5.17 -36.86
N LEU A 12 -34.04 4.62 -36.50
CA LEU A 12 -33.05 5.30 -35.65
C LEU A 12 -31.94 5.84 -36.55
N GLU A 13 -31.72 7.16 -36.51
CA GLU A 13 -30.72 7.81 -37.35
C GLU A 13 -29.35 7.88 -36.66
N TYR A 14 -28.29 7.57 -37.43
CA TYR A 14 -26.91 7.82 -37.04
C TYR A 14 -26.50 9.23 -37.48
N ARG A 15 -26.04 10.06 -36.54
CA ARG A 15 -25.76 11.49 -36.75
C ARG A 15 -24.43 11.97 -36.17
N ALA A 16 -23.56 11.06 -35.74
CA ALA A 16 -22.29 11.46 -35.16
C ALA A 16 -21.29 11.85 -36.27
N GLU A 17 -21.05 13.15 -36.40
CA GLU A 17 -20.26 13.75 -37.48
C GLU A 17 -18.81 14.10 -37.08
N ARG A 18 -18.42 13.90 -35.81
CA ARG A 18 -17.11 14.39 -35.30
C ARG A 18 -16.47 13.49 -34.24
N PRO A 19 -15.13 13.50 -34.11
CA PRO A 19 -14.44 12.76 -33.07
C PRO A 19 -14.63 13.41 -31.68
N ILE A 20 -14.58 12.58 -30.63
CA ILE A 20 -14.93 12.97 -29.25
C ILE A 20 -14.18 14.19 -28.67
N PHE A 21 -12.94 14.43 -29.12
CA PHE A 21 -12.13 15.54 -28.62
C PHE A 21 -12.44 16.86 -29.31
N HIS A 22 -13.23 16.87 -30.39
CA HIS A 22 -13.45 18.05 -31.21
C HIS A 22 -14.07 19.22 -30.42
N ASP A 23 -15.11 18.94 -29.61
CA ASP A 23 -15.80 19.98 -28.84
C ASP A 23 -14.89 20.60 -27.77
N PHE A 24 -13.99 19.80 -27.21
CA PHE A 24 -12.94 20.28 -26.32
C PHE A 24 -12.03 21.31 -27.01
N VAL A 25 -11.64 21.07 -28.27
CA VAL A 25 -10.78 21.99 -29.03
C VAL A 25 -11.49 23.32 -29.26
N HIS A 26 -12.74 23.28 -29.72
CA HIS A 26 -13.57 24.48 -29.87
C HIS A 26 -13.70 25.25 -28.56
N GLN A 27 -13.84 24.54 -27.45
CA GLN A 27 -13.94 25.16 -26.15
C GLN A 27 -12.62 25.78 -25.69
N ALA A 28 -11.48 25.18 -26.02
CA ALA A 28 -10.16 25.74 -25.73
C ALA A 28 -9.89 27.02 -26.53
N GLU A 29 -10.42 27.14 -27.74
CA GLU A 29 -10.39 28.39 -28.50
C GLU A 29 -11.33 29.45 -27.92
N ARG A 30 -12.53 29.05 -27.49
CA ARG A 30 -13.58 29.94 -26.99
C ARG A 30 -13.30 30.50 -25.59
N SER A 31 -12.70 29.71 -24.70
CA SER A 31 -12.42 30.09 -23.31
C SER A 31 -11.10 29.52 -22.82
N PRO A 32 -9.97 29.96 -23.42
CA PRO A 32 -8.66 29.36 -23.17
C PRO A 32 -8.21 29.46 -21.71
N ASP A 33 -8.55 30.54 -21.03
CA ASP A 33 -8.08 30.80 -19.66
C ASP A 33 -9.01 30.23 -18.59
N ALA A 34 -10.13 29.58 -18.98
CA ALA A 34 -10.99 28.86 -18.05
C ALA A 34 -10.27 27.61 -17.50
N THR A 35 -10.57 27.25 -16.25
CA THR A 35 -10.04 26.03 -15.63
C THR A 35 -10.71 24.79 -16.22
N ALA A 36 -9.92 23.90 -16.82
CA ALA A 36 -10.39 22.62 -17.33
C ALA A 36 -10.29 21.51 -16.26
N ILE A 37 -9.19 21.48 -15.48
CA ILE A 37 -8.90 20.40 -14.53
C ILE A 37 -8.42 20.97 -13.21
N ILE A 38 -8.95 20.42 -12.12
CA ILE A 38 -8.45 20.60 -10.74
C ILE A 38 -8.10 19.21 -10.21
N ALA A 39 -6.83 18.94 -9.95
CA ALA A 39 -6.35 17.65 -9.42
C ALA A 39 -5.31 17.89 -8.33
N GLN A 40 -5.66 17.61 -7.07
CA GLN A 40 -4.78 17.90 -5.92
C GLN A 40 -4.32 19.39 -5.94
N ASP A 41 -3.01 19.65 -5.96
CA ASP A 41 -2.41 20.99 -6.04
C ASP A 41 -2.23 21.47 -7.50
N VAL A 42 -2.68 20.70 -8.49
CA VAL A 42 -2.57 21.02 -9.90
C VAL A 42 -3.87 21.64 -10.42
N THR A 43 -3.74 22.79 -11.09
CA THR A 43 -4.82 23.42 -11.86
C THR A 43 -4.37 23.60 -13.31
N CYS A 44 -5.16 23.12 -14.26
CA CYS A 44 -4.86 23.20 -15.70
C CYS A 44 -5.97 23.96 -16.42
N SER A 45 -5.59 24.98 -17.18
CA SER A 45 -6.51 25.74 -18.05
C SER A 45 -6.81 24.98 -19.34
N TYR A 46 -7.89 25.35 -20.03
CA TYR A 46 -8.21 24.80 -21.35
C TYR A 46 -7.09 25.02 -22.38
N ARG A 47 -6.41 26.17 -22.35
CA ARG A 47 -5.25 26.48 -23.20
C ARG A 47 -4.10 25.52 -22.96
N GLN A 48 -3.72 25.33 -21.70
CA GLN A 48 -2.64 24.42 -21.34
C GLN A 48 -3.00 22.97 -21.72
N LEU A 49 -4.25 22.56 -21.47
CA LEU A 49 -4.74 21.24 -21.83
C LEU A 49 -4.66 20.99 -23.34
N GLU A 50 -5.06 21.96 -24.16
CA GLU A 50 -4.98 21.89 -25.63
C GLU A 50 -3.54 21.72 -26.08
N GLN A 51 -2.64 22.58 -25.62
CA GLN A 51 -1.22 22.55 -25.96
C GLN A 51 -0.54 21.24 -25.54
N ILE A 52 -0.80 20.76 -24.32
CA ILE A 52 -0.25 19.49 -23.82
C ILE A 52 -0.80 18.33 -24.66
N SER A 53 -2.11 18.29 -24.93
CA SER A 53 -2.72 17.21 -25.72
C SER A 53 -2.19 17.18 -27.17
N GLN A 54 -2.00 18.35 -27.77
CA GLN A 54 -1.38 18.49 -29.09
C GLN A 54 0.08 18.02 -29.07
N GLY A 55 0.85 18.41 -28.06
CA GLY A 55 2.24 18.02 -27.89
C GLY A 55 2.42 16.50 -27.70
N ILE A 56 1.57 15.87 -26.89
CA ILE A 56 1.56 14.42 -26.72
C ILE A 56 1.26 13.74 -28.07
N ALA A 57 0.22 14.17 -28.77
CA ALA A 57 -0.14 13.61 -30.07
C ALA A 57 1.01 13.72 -31.10
N ALA A 58 1.59 14.92 -31.22
CA ALA A 58 2.72 15.19 -32.09
C ALA A 58 3.94 14.31 -31.75
N ARG A 59 4.22 14.11 -30.46
CA ARG A 59 5.30 13.25 -29.99
C ARG A 59 5.07 11.79 -30.34
N LEU A 60 3.86 11.27 -30.13
CA LEU A 60 3.52 9.88 -30.46
C LEU A 60 3.69 9.62 -31.98
N ILE A 61 3.18 10.53 -32.81
CA ILE A 61 3.33 10.46 -34.28
C ILE A 61 4.81 10.51 -34.68
N ALA A 62 5.58 11.46 -34.16
CA ALA A 62 7.01 11.58 -34.46
C ALA A 62 7.83 10.36 -34.01
N SER A 63 7.35 9.64 -32.98
CA SER A 63 7.95 8.40 -32.48
C SER A 63 7.49 7.14 -33.24
N GLY A 64 6.72 7.28 -34.32
CA GLY A 64 6.33 6.18 -35.21
C GLY A 64 4.95 5.59 -34.95
N ALA A 65 4.05 6.31 -34.26
CA ALA A 65 2.65 5.89 -34.12
C ALA A 65 1.97 5.78 -35.50
N SER A 66 1.31 4.64 -35.74
CA SER A 66 0.46 4.44 -36.92
C SER A 66 -1.00 4.70 -36.58
N ARG A 67 -1.84 5.02 -37.57
CA ARG A 67 -3.29 5.31 -37.40
C ARG A 67 -4.09 4.14 -36.80
N SER A 68 -3.56 2.91 -36.88
CA SER A 68 -4.16 1.73 -36.23
C SER A 68 -3.43 1.33 -34.94
N GLY A 69 -2.53 2.18 -34.45
CA GLY A 69 -1.71 1.93 -33.27
C GLY A 69 -2.53 1.98 -31.98
N ARG A 70 -2.05 1.26 -30.97
CA ARG A 70 -2.69 1.20 -29.65
C ARG A 70 -1.80 1.79 -28.59
N VAL A 71 -2.43 2.38 -27.58
CA VAL A 71 -1.76 2.96 -26.42
C VAL A 71 -2.36 2.36 -25.15
N VAL A 72 -1.50 1.86 -24.26
CA VAL A 72 -1.94 1.49 -22.90
C VAL A 72 -1.56 2.63 -21.95
N ILE A 73 -2.55 3.24 -21.32
CA ILE A 73 -2.36 4.28 -20.31
C ILE A 73 -2.42 3.62 -18.93
N VAL A 74 -1.29 3.47 -18.25
CA VAL A 74 -1.23 2.96 -16.88
C VAL A 74 -1.25 4.15 -15.92
N SER A 75 -2.31 4.27 -15.13
CA SER A 75 -2.55 5.51 -14.37
C SER A 75 -3.35 5.30 -13.10
N SER A 76 -3.10 6.17 -12.11
CA SER A 76 -4.09 6.57 -11.10
C SER A 76 -4.86 7.82 -11.54
N ARG A 77 -5.80 8.28 -10.73
CA ARG A 77 -6.56 9.52 -10.98
C ARG A 77 -5.64 10.73 -10.84
N CYS A 78 -5.38 11.41 -11.95
CA CYS A 78 -4.55 12.61 -12.01
C CYS A 78 -4.82 13.43 -13.28
N ALA A 79 -4.26 14.64 -13.38
CA ALA A 79 -4.37 15.46 -14.59
C ALA A 79 -3.68 14.80 -15.81
N GLY A 80 -2.55 14.11 -15.58
CA GLY A 80 -1.81 13.38 -16.61
C GLY A 80 -2.62 12.30 -17.34
N LEU A 81 -3.61 11.70 -16.67
CA LEU A 81 -4.54 10.76 -17.30
C LEU A 81 -5.35 11.43 -18.42
N VAL A 82 -5.93 12.61 -18.14
CA VAL A 82 -6.72 13.37 -19.11
C VAL A 82 -5.85 13.83 -20.27
N TYR A 83 -4.62 14.28 -19.99
CA TYR A 83 -3.64 14.66 -21.01
C TYR A 83 -3.36 13.49 -21.97
N ALA A 84 -3.11 12.30 -21.41
CA ALA A 84 -2.81 11.09 -22.16
C ALA A 84 -3.98 10.62 -23.03
N MET A 85 -5.22 10.66 -22.50
CA MET A 85 -6.43 10.32 -23.25
C MET A 85 -6.61 11.21 -24.47
N LEU A 86 -6.55 12.54 -24.29
CA LEU A 86 -6.68 13.50 -25.38
C LEU A 86 -5.53 13.38 -26.39
N GLY A 87 -4.30 13.21 -25.92
CA GLY A 87 -3.13 13.06 -26.78
C GLY A 87 -3.18 11.80 -27.64
N ALA A 88 -3.64 10.66 -27.09
CA ALA A 88 -3.83 9.43 -27.86
C ALA A 88 -4.92 9.60 -28.92
N LEU A 89 -6.08 10.14 -28.55
CA LEU A 89 -7.19 10.36 -29.47
C LEU A 89 -6.84 11.33 -30.61
N ARG A 90 -6.13 12.42 -30.30
CA ARG A 90 -5.66 13.40 -31.29
C ARG A 90 -4.59 12.85 -32.22
N ALA A 91 -3.87 11.80 -31.81
CA ALA A 91 -2.95 11.07 -32.67
C ALA A 91 -3.66 10.03 -33.56
N GLY A 92 -4.98 9.85 -33.40
CA GLY A 92 -5.75 8.79 -34.06
C GLY A 92 -5.46 7.41 -33.49
N LEU A 93 -5.05 7.31 -32.22
CA LEU A 93 -4.71 6.05 -31.58
C LEU A 93 -5.85 5.58 -30.68
N THR A 94 -6.08 4.28 -30.71
CA THR A 94 -7.01 3.62 -29.79
C THR A 94 -6.32 3.39 -28.45
N PHE A 95 -6.86 3.94 -27.38
CA PHE A 95 -6.27 3.78 -26.05
C PHE A 95 -7.06 2.82 -25.15
N THR A 96 -6.38 2.22 -24.18
CA THR A 96 -7.03 1.58 -23.02
C THR A 96 -6.45 2.20 -21.75
N ILE A 97 -7.23 2.22 -20.68
CA ILE A 97 -6.73 2.58 -19.35
C ILE A 97 -6.50 1.27 -18.57
N ALA A 98 -5.33 1.16 -17.96
CA ALA A 98 -5.01 0.13 -16.98
C ALA A 98 -4.83 0.82 -15.62
N ASP A 99 -5.72 0.53 -14.68
CA ASP A 99 -5.64 1.11 -13.34
C ASP A 99 -4.38 0.60 -12.62
N VAL A 100 -3.65 1.48 -11.95
CA VAL A 100 -2.49 1.09 -11.10
C VAL A 100 -2.89 0.19 -9.94
N ALA A 101 -4.17 0.16 -9.57
CA ALA A 101 -4.72 -0.75 -8.58
C ALA A 101 -4.79 -2.21 -9.08
N TYR A 102 -4.63 -2.45 -10.39
CA TYR A 102 -4.58 -3.80 -10.91
C TYR A 102 -3.26 -4.51 -10.56
N PRO A 103 -3.30 -5.83 -10.30
CA PRO A 103 -2.06 -6.60 -10.16
C PRO A 103 -1.16 -6.44 -11.40
N PRO A 104 0.18 -6.37 -11.25
CA PRO A 104 1.10 -6.22 -12.38
C PRO A 104 0.94 -7.30 -13.47
N ALA A 105 0.51 -8.51 -13.09
CA ALA A 105 0.19 -9.58 -14.03
C ALA A 105 -0.97 -9.21 -14.95
N ARG A 106 -2.04 -8.60 -14.42
CA ARG A 106 -3.21 -8.16 -15.19
C ARG A 106 -2.85 -7.03 -16.16
N VAL A 107 -2.02 -6.07 -15.71
CA VAL A 107 -1.50 -5.01 -16.59
C VAL A 107 -0.64 -5.62 -17.71
N SER A 108 0.21 -6.60 -17.38
CA SER A 108 1.04 -7.32 -18.37
C SER A 108 0.19 -8.09 -19.38
N GLN A 109 -0.91 -8.71 -18.95
CA GLN A 109 -1.88 -9.38 -19.84
C GLN A 109 -2.55 -8.40 -20.81
N ILE A 110 -2.99 -7.23 -20.33
CA ILE A 110 -3.58 -6.18 -21.18
C ILE A 110 -2.57 -5.72 -22.24
N ILE A 111 -1.33 -5.45 -21.82
CA ILE A 111 -0.25 -5.04 -22.73
C ILE A 111 0.03 -6.14 -23.77
N ALA A 112 0.13 -7.41 -23.34
CA ALA A 112 0.38 -8.52 -24.24
C ALA A 112 -0.78 -8.75 -25.23
N THR A 113 -2.02 -8.57 -24.78
CA THR A 113 -3.23 -8.75 -25.60
C THR A 113 -3.34 -7.70 -26.70
N LEU A 114 -2.97 -6.46 -26.38
CA LEU A 114 -3.07 -5.34 -27.32
C LEU A 114 -1.83 -5.13 -28.18
N ASP A 115 -0.66 -5.61 -27.76
CA ASP A 115 0.62 -5.32 -28.42
C ASP A 115 0.75 -3.83 -28.81
N PRO A 116 0.75 -2.91 -27.81
CA PRO A 116 0.69 -1.48 -28.04
C PRO A 116 2.03 -0.95 -28.54
N ALA A 117 1.99 0.14 -29.32
CA ALA A 117 3.21 0.84 -29.71
C ALA A 117 3.80 1.65 -28.53
N PHE A 118 2.92 2.14 -27.65
CA PHE A 118 3.28 3.00 -26.53
C PHE A 118 2.58 2.58 -25.23
N VAL A 119 3.30 2.73 -24.12
CA VAL A 119 2.73 2.66 -22.78
C VAL A 119 2.94 4.02 -22.11
N LEU A 120 1.85 4.71 -21.77
CA LEU A 120 1.89 5.99 -21.08
C LEU A 120 1.73 5.77 -19.58
N LEU A 121 2.67 6.28 -18.77
CA LEU A 121 2.63 6.21 -17.32
C LEU A 121 2.22 7.56 -16.75
N CYS A 122 1.12 7.59 -15.99
CA CYS A 122 0.59 8.81 -15.40
C CYS A 122 0.40 8.63 -13.88
N GLY A 123 0.33 9.72 -13.10
CA GLY A 123 0.05 9.62 -11.68
C GLY A 123 1.22 9.02 -10.88
N ASP A 124 0.91 8.09 -10.00
CA ASP A 124 1.87 7.26 -9.25
C ASP A 124 2.31 5.98 -9.99
N ALA A 125 1.90 5.78 -11.24
CA ALA A 125 2.25 4.60 -12.03
C ALA A 125 3.76 4.43 -12.21
N ARG A 126 4.24 3.18 -12.07
CA ARG A 126 5.65 2.76 -12.23
C ARG A 126 5.75 1.62 -13.25
N ALA A 127 6.89 1.52 -13.93
CA ALA A 127 7.20 0.44 -14.88
C ALA A 127 7.56 -0.89 -14.17
N GLY A 128 6.63 -1.42 -13.36
CA GLY A 128 6.81 -2.66 -12.58
C GLY A 128 6.22 -3.93 -13.21
N PHE A 129 5.72 -3.84 -14.44
CA PHE A 129 5.11 -4.94 -15.19
C PHE A 129 6.08 -5.52 -16.22
N ASN A 130 5.91 -6.80 -16.56
CA ASN A 130 6.76 -7.45 -17.55
C ASN A 130 6.29 -7.01 -18.95
N LEU A 131 7.10 -6.21 -19.63
CA LEU A 131 6.98 -6.02 -21.07
C LEU A 131 7.42 -7.33 -21.73
N VAL A 132 6.48 -8.24 -21.95
CA VAL A 132 6.76 -9.50 -22.63
C VAL A 132 7.28 -9.17 -24.02
N HIS A 133 8.50 -9.61 -24.33
CA HIS A 133 8.99 -9.56 -25.71
C HIS A 133 8.08 -10.46 -26.56
N PRO A 134 7.58 -9.98 -27.71
CA PRO A 134 6.87 -10.86 -28.62
C PRO A 134 7.74 -12.08 -28.95
N ALA A 135 7.11 -13.24 -29.13
CA ALA A 135 7.81 -14.48 -29.41
C ALA A 135 8.81 -14.28 -30.58
N PRO A 136 10.02 -14.89 -30.53
CA PRO A 136 11.03 -14.69 -31.56
C PRO A 136 10.46 -15.08 -32.93
N GLY A 137 10.27 -14.08 -33.81
CA GLY A 137 9.67 -14.23 -35.14
C GLY A 137 8.52 -13.25 -35.45
N ALA A 138 7.90 -12.64 -34.43
CA ALA A 138 6.95 -11.54 -34.62
C ALA A 138 7.72 -10.21 -34.65
N GLY A 139 7.86 -9.59 -35.82
CA GLY A 139 8.73 -8.44 -36.09
C GLY A 139 8.37 -7.11 -35.40
N HIS A 140 7.85 -7.11 -34.18
CA HIS A 140 7.48 -5.89 -33.43
C HIS A 140 8.50 -5.59 -32.32
N ALA A 141 8.94 -4.32 -32.27
CA ALA A 141 9.79 -3.81 -31.21
C ALA A 141 9.01 -3.71 -29.88
N ALA A 142 9.71 -3.78 -28.75
CA ALA A 142 9.10 -3.57 -27.44
C ALA A 142 8.41 -2.18 -27.36
N PRO A 143 7.28 -2.05 -26.63
CA PRO A 143 6.56 -0.79 -26.54
C PRO A 143 7.44 0.32 -25.96
N GLN A 144 7.32 1.53 -26.50
CA GLN A 144 7.97 2.70 -25.94
C GLN A 144 7.22 3.16 -24.69
N VAL A 145 7.90 3.18 -23.54
CA VAL A 145 7.32 3.64 -22.27
C VAL A 145 7.59 5.13 -22.10
N VAL A 146 6.55 5.93 -21.91
CA VAL A 146 6.62 7.39 -21.76
C VAL A 146 5.91 7.80 -20.48
N ARG A 147 6.59 8.51 -19.59
CA ARG A 147 5.95 9.12 -18.41
C ARG A 147 5.29 10.43 -18.80
N VAL A 148 4.09 10.73 -18.33
CA VAL A 148 3.41 12.01 -18.56
C VAL A 148 3.45 12.82 -17.27
N ALA A 149 4.06 14.00 -17.30
CA ALA A 149 4.07 14.91 -16.16
C ALA A 149 2.66 15.43 -15.83
N GLU A 150 2.38 15.63 -14.55
CA GLU A 150 1.07 16.09 -14.07
C GLU A 150 0.98 17.62 -14.00
N ALA A 151 2.06 18.27 -13.54
CA ALA A 151 2.15 19.71 -13.49
C ALA A 151 2.13 20.29 -14.93
N PRO A 152 1.22 21.23 -15.25
CA PRO A 152 1.07 21.75 -16.60
C PRO A 152 2.37 22.32 -17.18
N ASP A 153 3.16 23.04 -16.38
CA ASP A 153 4.40 23.64 -16.84
C ASP A 153 5.45 22.60 -17.22
N GLU A 154 5.56 21.52 -16.42
CA GLU A 154 6.44 20.40 -16.73
C GLU A 154 5.95 19.62 -17.96
N ALA A 155 4.63 19.39 -18.06
CA ALA A 155 4.03 18.71 -19.20
C ALA A 155 4.21 19.50 -20.50
N LEU A 156 4.07 20.82 -20.47
CA LEU A 156 4.31 21.72 -21.60
C LEU A 156 5.78 21.74 -22.03
N GLN A 157 6.72 21.68 -21.07
CA GLN A 157 8.14 21.55 -21.38
C GLN A 157 8.45 20.19 -21.99
N GLN A 158 7.88 19.13 -21.43
CA GLN A 158 8.08 17.75 -21.87
C GLN A 158 7.51 17.51 -23.28
N PHE A 159 6.31 18.03 -23.53
CA PHE A 159 5.56 17.88 -24.77
C PHE A 159 5.42 19.24 -25.46
N ALA A 160 6.55 19.93 -25.66
CA ALA A 160 6.55 21.20 -26.37
C ALA A 160 5.93 21.02 -27.77
N CYS A 161 4.96 21.88 -28.09
CA CYS A 161 4.22 21.77 -29.34
C CYS A 161 5.17 21.95 -30.55
N GLY A 162 5.31 20.88 -31.34
CA GLY A 162 6.11 20.87 -32.57
C GLY A 162 5.28 21.25 -33.80
N GLN A 163 5.92 21.40 -34.96
CA GLN A 163 5.25 21.66 -36.25
C GLN A 163 4.56 20.42 -36.86
N THR A 164 4.38 19.34 -36.08
CA THR A 164 3.77 18.11 -36.58
C THR A 164 2.29 18.34 -36.90
N VAL A 165 1.93 18.14 -38.16
CA VAL A 165 0.53 18.16 -38.61
C VAL A 165 -0.18 16.94 -38.02
N LEU A 166 -1.27 17.19 -37.27
CA LEU A 166 -2.10 16.12 -36.72
C LEU A 166 -3.04 15.55 -37.80
N PRO A 167 -3.34 14.24 -37.76
CA PRO A 167 -4.25 13.62 -38.71
C PRO A 167 -5.71 14.03 -38.48
N GLU A 168 -6.51 14.04 -39.55
CA GLU A 168 -7.96 14.10 -39.46
C GLU A 168 -8.53 12.72 -39.09
N ILE A 169 -9.40 12.70 -38.06
CA ILE A 169 -9.92 11.46 -37.45
C ILE A 169 -11.40 11.30 -37.79
N ASP A 170 -11.75 10.13 -38.33
CA ASP A 170 -13.12 9.75 -38.63
C ASP A 170 -13.84 9.32 -37.33
N PRO A 171 -15.06 9.82 -37.03
CA PRO A 171 -15.82 9.39 -35.84
C PRO A 171 -16.16 7.89 -35.78
N GLY A 172 -16.09 7.19 -36.91
CA GLY A 172 -16.22 5.73 -37.03
C GLY A 172 -14.96 4.96 -36.65
N GLU A 173 -13.81 5.61 -36.50
CA GLU A 173 -12.56 4.95 -36.10
C GLU A 173 -12.54 4.56 -34.60
N PRO A 174 -11.87 3.47 -34.22
CA PRO A 174 -11.76 3.05 -32.82
C PRO A 174 -11.08 4.08 -31.92
N ALA A 175 -11.78 4.53 -30.88
CA ALA A 175 -11.33 5.53 -29.93
C ALA A 175 -10.68 4.90 -28.69
N TYR A 176 -11.33 3.88 -28.13
CA TYR A 176 -10.86 3.22 -26.92
C TYR A 176 -11.23 1.74 -26.85
N ILE A 177 -10.52 1.03 -25.99
CA ILE A 177 -10.82 -0.34 -25.59
C ILE A 177 -11.04 -0.37 -24.08
N THR A 178 -12.12 -0.99 -23.63
CA THR A 178 -12.39 -1.24 -22.21
C THR A 178 -12.39 -2.74 -21.96
N PHE A 179 -11.65 -3.20 -20.95
CA PHE A 179 -11.59 -4.61 -20.62
C PHE A 179 -12.60 -4.99 -19.54
N THR A 180 -13.37 -6.05 -19.79
CA THR A 180 -14.26 -6.67 -18.79
C THR A 180 -13.78 -8.08 -18.45
N SER A 181 -14.32 -8.65 -17.38
CA SER A 181 -14.15 -10.08 -17.07
C SER A 181 -14.70 -10.94 -18.21
N GLY A 182 -14.08 -12.10 -18.45
CA GLY A 182 -14.41 -12.98 -19.56
C GLY A 182 -14.79 -14.38 -19.12
N SER A 183 -15.83 -14.95 -19.73
CA SER A 183 -16.32 -16.31 -19.45
C SER A 183 -15.29 -17.42 -19.71
N THR A 184 -14.25 -17.16 -20.51
CA THR A 184 -13.13 -18.07 -20.77
C THR A 184 -12.01 -17.97 -19.73
N GLY A 185 -12.12 -17.02 -18.79
CA GLY A 185 -11.12 -16.71 -17.76
C GLY A 185 -9.97 -15.82 -18.20
N GLU A 186 -10.06 -15.22 -19.39
CA GLU A 186 -9.18 -14.13 -19.82
C GLU A 186 -10.00 -12.86 -20.08
N PRO A 187 -9.40 -11.66 -19.95
CA PRO A 187 -10.09 -10.38 -20.08
C PRO A 187 -10.57 -10.18 -21.50
N LYS A 188 -11.81 -9.73 -21.70
CA LYS A 188 -12.33 -9.41 -23.03
C LYS A 188 -12.27 -7.90 -23.24
N GLY A 189 -11.62 -7.46 -24.31
CA GLY A 189 -11.59 -6.04 -24.69
C GLY A 189 -12.79 -5.70 -25.56
N ILE A 190 -13.55 -4.67 -25.21
CA ILE A 190 -14.64 -4.14 -26.03
C ILE A 190 -14.11 -2.92 -26.78
N VAL A 191 -14.20 -2.94 -28.10
CA VAL A 191 -13.68 -1.89 -28.98
C VAL A 191 -14.78 -0.87 -29.25
N THR A 192 -14.56 0.39 -28.89
CA THR A 192 -15.54 1.46 -29.10
C THR A 192 -14.95 2.57 -29.95
N HIS A 193 -15.74 3.05 -30.92
CA HIS A 193 -15.38 4.20 -31.76
C HIS A 193 -15.79 5.54 -31.14
N HIS A 194 -15.49 6.66 -31.78
CA HIS A 194 -15.74 7.98 -31.17
C HIS A 194 -17.22 8.33 -31.03
N ALA A 195 -18.03 7.98 -32.03
CA ALA A 195 -19.42 8.44 -32.15
C ALA A 195 -20.35 8.12 -30.98
N PRO A 196 -20.33 6.92 -30.35
CA PRO A 196 -21.22 6.63 -29.23
C PRO A 196 -21.02 7.56 -28.03
N LEU A 197 -19.77 7.99 -27.78
CA LEU A 197 -19.50 8.97 -26.74
C LEU A 197 -20.07 10.35 -27.09
N VAL A 198 -19.94 10.79 -28.34
CA VAL A 198 -20.49 12.09 -28.79
C VAL A 198 -22.00 12.09 -28.65
N HIS A 199 -22.66 11.04 -29.15
CA HIS A 199 -24.10 10.85 -29.04
C HIS A 199 -24.57 10.91 -27.57
N PHE A 200 -23.93 10.14 -26.69
CA PHE A 200 -24.27 10.15 -25.28
C PHE A 200 -24.07 11.53 -24.64
N ILE A 201 -22.95 12.21 -24.91
CA ILE A 201 -22.63 13.50 -24.28
C ILE A 201 -23.58 14.60 -24.74
N GLU A 202 -23.91 14.68 -26.03
CA GLU A 202 -24.87 15.66 -26.54
C GLU A 202 -26.26 15.47 -25.91
N TRP A 203 -26.72 14.21 -25.82
CA TRP A 203 -27.95 13.89 -25.10
C TRP A 203 -27.84 14.27 -23.62
N HIS A 204 -26.75 13.91 -22.96
CA HIS A 204 -26.56 14.13 -21.52
C HIS A 204 -26.54 15.63 -21.16
N VAL A 205 -25.83 16.43 -21.96
CA VAL A 205 -25.77 17.91 -21.82
C VAL A 205 -27.13 18.54 -22.04
N SER A 206 -27.82 18.18 -23.13
CA SER A 206 -29.13 18.77 -23.45
C SER A 206 -30.22 18.35 -22.46
N ARG A 207 -30.25 17.07 -22.06
CA ARG A 207 -31.28 16.50 -21.17
C ARG A 207 -31.23 17.05 -19.75
N HIS A 208 -30.04 17.40 -19.25
CA HIS A 208 -29.82 17.83 -17.87
C HIS A 208 -29.40 19.30 -17.74
N GLY A 209 -29.30 20.03 -18.86
CA GLY A 209 -29.02 21.46 -18.84
C GLY A 209 -27.70 21.80 -18.14
N PHE A 210 -26.64 21.05 -18.46
CA PHE A 210 -25.30 21.35 -17.95
C PHE A 210 -24.75 22.62 -18.59
N THR A 211 -23.92 23.31 -17.81
CA THR A 211 -23.31 24.58 -18.20
C THR A 211 -21.83 24.57 -17.88
N ARG A 212 -21.09 25.55 -18.41
CA ARG A 212 -19.68 25.76 -18.08
C ARG A 212 -19.41 26.02 -16.58
N ASP A 213 -20.42 26.42 -15.82
CA ASP A 213 -20.29 26.74 -14.40
C ASP A 213 -20.30 25.46 -13.52
N ASP A 214 -20.62 24.31 -14.12
CA ASP A 214 -20.64 23.02 -13.44
C ASP A 214 -19.24 22.48 -13.12
N GLY A 215 -19.15 21.71 -12.03
CA GLY A 215 -17.96 20.98 -11.60
C GLY A 215 -18.25 19.49 -11.54
N PHE A 216 -17.64 18.73 -12.45
CA PHE A 216 -17.83 17.29 -12.58
C PHE A 216 -16.75 16.54 -11.80
N SER A 217 -17.15 15.60 -10.97
CA SER A 217 -16.20 14.75 -10.26
C SER A 217 -15.66 13.62 -11.13
N LEU A 218 -14.36 13.34 -11.08
CA LEU A 218 -13.76 12.13 -11.67
C LEU A 218 -13.74 10.99 -10.65
N LEU A 219 -14.90 10.38 -10.37
CA LEU A 219 -15.02 9.29 -9.37
C LEU A 219 -15.18 7.91 -10.00
N SER A 220 -15.61 7.82 -11.26
CA SER A 220 -15.78 6.53 -11.94
C SER A 220 -14.50 5.71 -11.92
N GLY A 221 -14.63 4.38 -11.86
CA GLY A 221 -13.49 3.46 -11.86
C GLY A 221 -12.71 3.54 -13.17
N LEU A 222 -11.38 3.64 -13.11
CA LEU A 222 -10.54 3.96 -14.27
C LEU A 222 -10.53 2.88 -15.36
N GLY A 223 -10.74 1.62 -14.99
CA GLY A 223 -10.85 0.52 -15.95
C GLY A 223 -12.27 0.27 -16.51
N HIS A 224 -13.22 1.16 -16.25
CA HIS A 224 -14.60 1.03 -16.73
C HIS A 224 -14.96 2.20 -17.63
N ASP A 225 -15.86 1.99 -18.60
CA ASP A 225 -16.24 2.99 -19.58
C ASP A 225 -16.92 4.27 -19.03
N PRO A 226 -17.60 4.29 -17.85
CA PRO A 226 -18.12 5.54 -17.29
C PRO A 226 -17.07 6.62 -17.01
N VAL A 227 -15.78 6.27 -16.92
CA VAL A 227 -14.73 7.29 -16.76
C VAL A 227 -14.69 8.26 -17.95
N TYR A 228 -15.11 7.83 -19.14
CA TYR A 228 -15.08 8.67 -20.33
C TYR A 228 -16.11 9.78 -20.27
N ARG A 229 -17.33 9.55 -19.74
CA ARG A 229 -18.29 10.64 -19.54
C ARG A 229 -17.86 11.62 -18.45
N ASP A 230 -17.16 11.17 -17.40
CA ASP A 230 -16.62 12.06 -16.35
C ASP A 230 -15.61 13.05 -16.92
N VAL A 231 -14.88 12.65 -17.97
CA VAL A 231 -13.86 13.47 -18.63
C VAL A 231 -14.45 14.28 -19.78
N PHE A 232 -15.11 13.65 -20.73
CA PHE A 232 -15.48 14.32 -21.98
C PHE A 232 -16.75 15.19 -21.86
N THR A 233 -17.67 14.88 -20.95
CA THR A 233 -18.86 15.74 -20.74
C THR A 233 -18.45 17.15 -20.34
N PRO A 234 -17.68 17.39 -19.25
CA PRO A 234 -17.30 18.75 -18.87
C PRO A 234 -16.44 19.44 -19.94
N LEU A 235 -15.52 18.71 -20.58
CA LEU A 235 -14.62 19.29 -21.59
C LEU A 235 -15.37 19.76 -22.85
N SER A 236 -16.47 19.12 -23.21
CA SER A 236 -17.30 19.52 -24.37
C SER A 236 -18.04 20.85 -24.17
N ILE A 237 -18.23 21.30 -22.93
CA ILE A 237 -19.06 22.47 -22.59
C ILE A 237 -18.32 23.59 -21.85
N GLY A 238 -17.03 23.44 -21.59
CA GLY A 238 -16.25 24.46 -20.87
C GLY A 238 -16.29 24.36 -19.35
N ALA A 239 -16.84 23.27 -18.83
CA ALA A 239 -16.90 22.99 -17.40
C ALA A 239 -15.56 22.43 -16.89
N LYS A 240 -15.46 22.22 -15.58
CA LYS A 240 -14.23 21.72 -14.93
C LYS A 240 -14.37 20.27 -14.47
N ILE A 241 -13.29 19.50 -14.68
CA ILE A 241 -13.09 18.18 -14.07
C ILE A 241 -12.42 18.39 -12.71
N ILE A 242 -12.98 17.78 -11.67
CA ILE A 242 -12.45 17.84 -10.30
C ILE A 242 -12.06 16.42 -9.90
N CYS A 243 -10.76 16.23 -9.69
CA CYS A 243 -10.13 14.93 -9.49
C CYS A 243 -9.63 14.81 -8.04
N PRO A 244 -10.17 13.87 -7.23
CA PRO A 244 -9.63 13.61 -5.90
C PRO A 244 -8.33 12.80 -5.98
N SER A 245 -7.54 12.84 -4.92
CA SER A 245 -6.45 11.87 -4.73
C SER A 245 -7.00 10.48 -4.43
N GLN A 246 -6.21 9.44 -4.68
CA GLN A 246 -6.61 8.07 -4.34
C GLN A 246 -6.85 7.90 -2.83
N ALA A 247 -6.04 8.56 -1.98
CA ALA A 247 -6.20 8.53 -0.52
C ALA A 247 -7.49 9.25 -0.06
N THR A 248 -7.93 10.27 -0.79
CA THR A 248 -9.21 10.94 -0.54
C THR A 248 -10.38 10.04 -0.90
N LEU A 249 -10.31 9.35 -2.05
CA LEU A 249 -11.39 8.50 -2.55
C LEU A 249 -11.73 7.34 -1.61
N THR A 250 -10.72 6.75 -0.96
CA THR A 250 -10.92 5.61 -0.05
C THR A 250 -11.31 6.02 1.37
N ASN A 251 -11.25 7.31 1.73
CA ASN A 251 -11.59 7.79 3.06
C ASN A 251 -12.96 8.50 3.04
N PRO A 252 -14.01 7.94 3.69
CA PRO A 252 -15.36 8.51 3.65
C PRO A 252 -15.40 9.98 4.08
N SER A 253 -14.76 10.29 5.21
CA SER A 253 -14.72 11.65 5.76
C SER A 253 -13.99 12.63 4.84
N ALA A 254 -12.82 12.23 4.32
CA ALA A 254 -12.05 13.09 3.42
C ALA A 254 -12.76 13.30 2.08
N LEU A 255 -13.43 12.27 1.56
CA LEU A 255 -14.22 12.36 0.33
C LEU A 255 -15.39 13.33 0.49
N ALA A 256 -16.15 13.24 1.59
CA ALA A 256 -17.26 14.15 1.87
C ALA A 256 -16.79 15.62 2.00
N GLU A 257 -15.71 15.86 2.75
CA GLU A 257 -15.11 17.20 2.84
C GLU A 257 -14.60 17.70 1.49
N TRP A 258 -14.04 16.82 0.66
CA TRP A 258 -13.59 17.16 -0.69
C TRP A 258 -14.76 17.57 -1.60
N ILE A 259 -15.86 16.80 -1.60
CA ILE A 259 -17.09 17.13 -2.36
C ILE A 259 -17.58 18.52 -1.99
N GLN A 260 -17.67 18.81 -0.68
CA GLN A 260 -18.14 20.09 -0.18
C GLN A 260 -17.16 21.23 -0.52
N ARG A 261 -15.86 21.05 -0.25
CA ARG A 261 -14.82 22.07 -0.46
C ARG A 261 -14.71 22.51 -1.91
N HIS A 262 -14.84 21.58 -2.84
CA HIS A 262 -14.74 21.86 -4.28
C HIS A 262 -16.08 22.25 -4.92
N ALA A 263 -17.18 22.32 -4.14
CA ALA A 263 -18.52 22.63 -4.61
C ALA A 263 -18.89 21.80 -5.86
N VAL A 264 -18.66 20.47 -5.78
CA VAL A 264 -18.97 19.54 -6.87
C VAL A 264 -20.46 19.60 -7.17
N SER A 265 -20.83 19.81 -8.45
CA SER A 265 -22.22 19.92 -8.87
C SER A 265 -22.76 18.67 -9.54
N VAL A 266 -21.90 17.84 -10.13
CA VAL A 266 -22.29 16.61 -10.82
C VAL A 266 -21.41 15.44 -10.40
N ILE A 267 -22.05 14.37 -9.94
CA ILE A 267 -21.38 13.12 -9.57
C ILE A 267 -22.01 11.96 -10.35
N HIS A 268 -21.16 11.19 -11.04
CA HIS A 268 -21.50 9.84 -11.47
C HIS A 268 -20.99 8.84 -10.43
N LEU A 269 -21.85 7.93 -10.00
CA LEU A 269 -21.52 7.03 -8.92
C LEU A 269 -22.26 5.70 -9.01
N THR A 270 -21.62 4.71 -8.42
CA THR A 270 -22.24 3.41 -8.12
C THR A 270 -22.92 3.48 -6.74
N PRO A 271 -23.93 2.66 -6.45
CA PRO A 271 -24.53 2.56 -5.12
C PRO A 271 -23.50 2.40 -3.97
N PRO A 272 -22.45 1.55 -4.07
CA PRO A 272 -21.41 1.48 -3.03
C PRO A 272 -20.69 2.82 -2.79
N LEU A 273 -20.27 3.50 -3.87
CA LEU A 273 -19.66 4.83 -3.76
C LEU A 273 -20.64 5.86 -3.14
N GLY A 274 -21.92 5.80 -3.47
CA GLY A 274 -22.93 6.64 -2.81
C GLY A 274 -23.01 6.38 -1.31
N LYS A 275 -22.95 5.12 -0.89
CA LYS A 275 -22.93 4.77 0.53
C LYS A 275 -21.68 5.29 1.25
N LEU A 276 -20.53 5.28 0.58
CA LEU A 276 -19.29 5.88 1.08
C LEU A 276 -19.44 7.39 1.32
N ILE A 277 -19.98 8.09 0.34
CA ILE A 277 -20.23 9.54 0.39
C ILE A 277 -21.22 9.86 1.53
N GLU A 278 -22.32 9.12 1.62
CA GLU A 278 -23.33 9.27 2.68
C GLU A 278 -22.73 9.10 4.07
N THR A 279 -21.97 8.03 4.26
CA THR A 279 -21.33 7.75 5.55
C THR A 279 -20.40 8.89 5.94
N GLY A 280 -19.55 9.34 5.01
CA GLY A 280 -18.63 10.45 5.22
C GLY A 280 -19.33 11.75 5.60
N ALA A 281 -20.40 12.09 4.87
CA ALA A 281 -21.18 13.29 5.12
C ALA A 281 -21.83 13.26 6.50
N ARG A 282 -22.42 12.12 6.89
CA ARG A 282 -23.05 11.94 8.20
C ARG A 282 -22.03 12.04 9.34
N MET A 283 -20.87 11.42 9.20
CA MET A 283 -19.79 11.51 10.21
C MET A 283 -19.31 12.94 10.45
N LYS A 284 -19.36 13.77 9.42
CA LYS A 284 -18.91 15.16 9.45
C LYS A 284 -20.06 16.18 9.60
N ALA A 285 -21.30 15.70 9.70
CA ALA A 285 -22.52 16.51 9.69
C ALA A 285 -22.56 17.52 8.53
N LEU A 286 -22.17 17.08 7.33
CA LEU A 286 -22.14 17.92 6.11
C LEU A 286 -23.43 17.76 5.29
N ALA A 287 -23.81 18.85 4.61
CA ALA A 287 -24.80 18.87 3.56
C ALA A 287 -24.18 19.41 2.25
N PHE A 288 -24.58 18.83 1.12
CA PHE A 288 -24.04 19.11 -0.21
C PHE A 288 -24.99 19.98 -1.04
N ASN A 289 -25.12 21.26 -0.68
CA ASN A 289 -26.05 22.19 -1.30
C ASN A 289 -25.68 22.60 -2.75
N HIS A 290 -24.44 22.36 -3.16
CA HIS A 290 -24.00 22.63 -4.54
C HIS A 290 -24.26 21.47 -5.49
N LEU A 291 -24.57 20.28 -4.96
CA LEU A 291 -24.77 19.09 -5.75
C LEU A 291 -26.12 19.17 -6.46
N ARG A 292 -26.09 19.18 -7.80
CA ARG A 292 -27.28 19.26 -8.65
C ARG A 292 -27.74 17.90 -9.13
N TYR A 293 -26.79 17.02 -9.45
CA TYR A 293 -27.08 15.71 -10.03
C TYR A 293 -26.25 14.57 -9.45
N LEU A 294 -26.96 13.45 -9.21
CA LEU A 294 -26.42 12.15 -8.82
C LEU A 294 -26.82 11.11 -9.88
N PHE A 295 -25.84 10.66 -10.67
CA PHE A 295 -26.05 9.68 -11.74
C PHE A 295 -25.62 8.29 -11.32
N TRP A 296 -26.60 7.47 -10.98
CA TRP A 296 -26.44 6.12 -10.47
C TRP A 296 -26.25 5.11 -11.60
N GLY A 297 -25.31 4.18 -11.48
CA GLY A 297 -25.16 3.10 -12.45
C GLY A 297 -24.32 1.95 -11.95
N GLY A 298 -24.22 0.89 -12.74
CA GLY A 298 -23.46 -0.32 -12.41
C GLY A 298 -24.28 -1.35 -11.64
N ASP A 299 -24.96 -0.95 -10.55
CA ASP A 299 -25.82 -1.80 -9.72
C ASP A 299 -27.21 -1.20 -9.47
N ALA A 300 -28.12 -2.02 -8.93
CA ALA A 300 -29.42 -1.56 -8.49
C ALA A 300 -29.30 -0.57 -7.31
N LEU A 301 -29.91 0.60 -7.46
CA LEU A 301 -30.05 1.58 -6.39
C LEU A 301 -31.20 1.15 -5.46
N SER A 302 -30.93 1.03 -4.16
CA SER A 302 -31.96 0.75 -3.17
C SER A 302 -32.67 2.02 -2.72
N GLN A 303 -33.96 1.90 -2.38
CA GLN A 303 -34.74 3.00 -1.81
C GLN A 303 -34.06 3.60 -0.57
N THR A 304 -33.56 2.74 0.31
CA THR A 304 -32.88 3.17 1.55
C THR A 304 -31.67 4.04 1.26
N LEU A 305 -30.82 3.65 0.30
CA LEU A 305 -29.67 4.47 -0.04
C LEU A 305 -30.08 5.78 -0.70
N TYR A 306 -31.09 5.75 -1.59
CA TYR A 306 -31.64 6.95 -2.20
C TYR A 306 -32.14 7.95 -1.15
N GLU A 307 -32.93 7.51 -0.16
CA GLU A 307 -33.44 8.35 0.92
C GLU A 307 -32.31 8.93 1.79
N GLN A 308 -31.27 8.13 2.09
CA GLN A 308 -30.11 8.59 2.86
C GLN A 308 -29.32 9.66 2.09
N MET A 309 -29.17 9.50 0.78
CA MET A 309 -28.51 10.50 -0.07
C MET A 309 -29.33 11.79 -0.18
N ARG A 310 -30.66 11.69 -0.30
CA ARG A 310 -31.55 12.86 -0.29
C ARG A 310 -31.44 13.66 0.99
N ALA A 311 -31.19 13.01 2.14
CA ALA A 311 -31.02 13.71 3.42
C ALA A 311 -29.76 14.60 3.46
N ILE A 312 -28.68 14.21 2.78
CA ILE A 312 -27.41 14.97 2.74
C ILE A 312 -27.29 15.89 1.52
N ALA A 313 -28.07 15.65 0.47
CA ALA A 313 -28.08 16.42 -0.77
C ALA A 313 -29.53 16.64 -1.24
N PRO A 314 -30.32 17.47 -0.52
CA PRO A 314 -31.77 17.59 -0.73
C PRO A 314 -32.14 18.17 -2.10
N ASP A 315 -31.29 19.02 -2.67
CA ASP A 315 -31.54 19.68 -3.97
C ASP A 315 -31.02 18.85 -5.16
N ALA A 316 -30.36 17.72 -4.90
CA ALA A 316 -29.75 16.90 -5.94
C ALA A 316 -30.77 15.96 -6.60
N VAL A 317 -30.88 16.03 -7.93
CA VAL A 317 -31.69 15.10 -8.71
C VAL A 317 -30.96 13.77 -8.88
N SER A 318 -31.59 12.68 -8.47
CA SER A 318 -31.08 11.32 -8.69
C SER A 318 -31.60 10.74 -10.00
N VAL A 319 -30.68 10.25 -10.82
CA VAL A 319 -30.98 9.62 -12.11
C VAL A 319 -30.31 8.25 -12.16
N ASN A 320 -31.11 7.20 -12.36
CA ASN A 320 -30.64 5.84 -12.56
C ASN A 320 -30.30 5.62 -14.04
N PHE A 321 -29.08 5.20 -14.32
CA PHE A 321 -28.57 4.88 -15.65
C PHE A 321 -28.42 3.39 -15.86
N TYR A 322 -28.75 2.94 -17.06
CA TYR A 322 -28.58 1.57 -17.51
C TYR A 322 -27.86 1.50 -18.85
N GLY A 323 -26.91 0.58 -18.91
CA GLY A 323 -26.07 0.31 -20.07
C GLY A 323 -25.07 -0.79 -19.75
N THR A 324 -24.41 -1.30 -20.77
CA THR A 324 -23.29 -2.25 -20.68
C THR A 324 -22.10 -1.68 -21.43
N THR A 325 -20.89 -2.17 -21.18
CA THR A 325 -19.70 -1.68 -21.90
C THR A 325 -19.80 -1.87 -23.42
N GLU A 326 -20.54 -2.87 -23.88
CA GLU A 326 -20.86 -3.12 -25.30
C GLU A 326 -21.84 -2.10 -25.91
N THR A 327 -22.56 -1.38 -25.05
CA THR A 327 -23.54 -0.33 -25.36
C THR A 327 -23.08 0.97 -24.69
N PRO A 328 -22.00 1.60 -25.21
CA PRO A 328 -21.15 2.52 -24.48
C PRO A 328 -21.90 3.55 -23.63
N GLN A 329 -21.46 3.78 -22.39
CA GLN A 329 -22.10 4.67 -21.43
C GLN A 329 -23.47 4.17 -20.95
N ALA A 330 -24.50 5.03 -20.93
CA ALA A 330 -25.85 4.65 -20.57
C ALA A 330 -26.76 4.81 -21.79
N MET A 331 -27.52 3.76 -22.10
CA MET A 331 -28.49 3.73 -23.20
C MET A 331 -29.93 3.86 -22.72
N ALA A 332 -30.15 3.81 -21.41
CA ALA A 332 -31.44 4.08 -20.80
C ALA A 332 -31.27 4.79 -19.46
N PHE A 333 -32.32 5.50 -19.05
CA PHE A 333 -32.33 6.23 -17.81
C PHE A 333 -33.72 6.34 -17.19
N HIS A 334 -33.74 6.47 -15.86
CA HIS A 334 -34.90 6.79 -15.06
C HIS A 334 -34.56 7.89 -14.06
N GLN A 335 -35.24 9.02 -14.11
CA GLN A 335 -35.15 10.03 -13.05
C GLN A 335 -36.01 9.55 -11.87
N VAL A 336 -35.39 9.39 -10.70
CA VAL A 336 -36.07 8.86 -9.51
C VAL A 336 -37.06 9.91 -9.00
N ASP A 337 -38.34 9.55 -8.94
CA ASP A 337 -39.40 10.38 -8.36
C ASP A 337 -39.43 10.20 -6.84
N GLU A 338 -39.31 11.31 -6.11
CA GLU A 338 -39.28 11.30 -4.64
C GLU A 338 -40.62 10.92 -4.00
N HIS A 339 -41.72 10.98 -4.75
CA HIS A 339 -43.08 10.67 -4.29
C HIS A 339 -43.56 9.28 -4.74
N ALA A 340 -42.81 8.59 -5.61
CA ALA A 340 -43.15 7.26 -6.08
C ALA A 340 -42.78 6.15 -5.08
N ASP A 341 -43.38 4.98 -5.25
CA ASP A 341 -42.94 3.76 -4.57
C ASP A 341 -41.62 3.27 -5.21
N ASN A 342 -40.51 3.57 -4.54
CA ASN A 342 -39.16 3.26 -5.00
C ASN A 342 -38.64 1.90 -4.51
N ALA A 343 -39.52 0.98 -4.07
CA ALA A 343 -39.12 -0.36 -3.64
C ALA A 343 -38.27 -1.09 -4.69
N ARG A 344 -38.52 -0.81 -5.99
CA ARG A 344 -37.65 -1.18 -7.10
C ARG A 344 -37.57 -0.05 -8.11
N ILE A 345 -36.41 0.60 -8.18
CA ILE A 345 -36.16 1.69 -9.13
C ILE A 345 -36.05 1.11 -10.55
N PRO A 346 -36.87 1.56 -11.52
CA PRO A 346 -36.82 1.10 -12.90
C PRO A 346 -35.49 1.44 -13.60
N LEU A 347 -35.19 0.72 -14.67
CA LEU A 347 -34.15 1.12 -15.64
C LEU A 347 -34.62 2.32 -16.49
N GLY A 348 -35.94 2.49 -16.60
CA GLY A 348 -36.56 3.59 -17.32
C GLY A 348 -36.73 3.28 -18.80
N LYS A 349 -36.51 4.29 -19.65
CA LYS A 349 -36.67 4.20 -21.10
C LYS A 349 -35.33 4.44 -21.78
N GLY A 350 -35.22 4.00 -23.04
CA GLY A 350 -34.06 4.31 -23.87
C GLY A 350 -33.85 5.81 -24.00
N ILE A 351 -32.59 6.24 -24.07
CA ILE A 351 -32.23 7.62 -24.45
C ILE A 351 -32.60 7.86 -25.92
N ASP A 352 -32.56 9.11 -26.37
CA ASP A 352 -32.83 9.41 -27.79
C ASP A 352 -31.85 8.63 -28.68
N GLY A 353 -32.36 7.87 -29.66
CA GLY A 353 -31.54 7.00 -30.51
C GLY A 353 -31.26 5.61 -29.94
N ALA A 354 -31.76 5.25 -28.76
CA ALA A 354 -31.65 3.92 -28.17
C ALA A 354 -33.01 3.37 -27.71
N GLN A 355 -33.19 2.05 -27.77
CA GLN A 355 -34.39 1.36 -27.30
C GLN A 355 -34.04 0.16 -26.44
N LEU A 356 -34.82 -0.06 -25.38
CA LEU A 356 -34.83 -1.30 -24.61
C LEU A 356 -35.96 -2.20 -25.11
N LEU A 357 -35.61 -3.23 -25.88
CA LEU A 357 -36.57 -4.21 -26.40
C LEU A 357 -36.57 -5.44 -25.48
N ILE A 358 -37.70 -5.75 -24.86
CA ILE A 358 -37.82 -6.92 -23.99
C ILE A 358 -38.46 -8.05 -24.79
N VAL A 359 -37.68 -9.10 -25.07
CA VAL A 359 -38.08 -10.16 -26.00
C VAL A 359 -38.17 -11.52 -25.32
N ASN A 360 -39.15 -12.32 -25.72
CA ASN A 360 -39.25 -13.73 -25.33
C ASN A 360 -38.48 -14.65 -26.32
N ASP A 361 -38.47 -15.96 -26.04
CA ASP A 361 -37.81 -16.97 -26.88
C ASP A 361 -38.37 -17.07 -28.31
N ALA A 362 -39.58 -16.54 -28.54
CA ALA A 362 -40.20 -16.46 -29.86
C ALA A 362 -39.85 -15.16 -30.62
N ASN A 363 -38.91 -14.35 -30.09
CA ASN A 363 -38.56 -13.03 -30.59
C ASN A 363 -39.75 -12.05 -30.68
N GLN A 364 -40.70 -12.17 -29.75
CA GLN A 364 -41.82 -11.24 -29.62
C GLN A 364 -41.59 -10.30 -28.45
N LEU A 365 -42.06 -9.05 -28.56
CA LEU A 365 -42.08 -8.14 -27.43
C LEU A 365 -42.99 -8.70 -26.33
N VAL A 366 -42.48 -8.78 -25.11
CA VAL A 366 -43.27 -9.21 -23.96
C VAL A 366 -44.34 -8.17 -23.59
N SER A 367 -45.38 -8.63 -22.89
CA SER A 367 -46.40 -7.76 -22.31
C SER A 367 -45.95 -7.17 -20.96
N GLU A 368 -46.72 -6.22 -20.44
CA GLU A 368 -46.52 -5.72 -19.07
C GLU A 368 -46.57 -6.88 -18.06
N GLY A 369 -45.57 -6.98 -17.18
CA GLY A 369 -45.43 -8.04 -16.18
C GLY A 369 -44.88 -9.38 -16.71
N GLU A 370 -44.78 -9.58 -18.02
CA GLU A 370 -44.16 -10.77 -18.62
C GLU A 370 -42.63 -10.62 -18.67
N VAL A 371 -41.92 -11.71 -18.41
CA VAL A 371 -40.45 -11.73 -18.33
C VAL A 371 -39.85 -12.01 -19.70
N GLY A 372 -38.85 -11.23 -20.10
CA GLY A 372 -38.05 -11.49 -21.31
C GLY A 372 -36.60 -11.00 -21.16
N GLU A 373 -35.78 -11.30 -22.17
CA GLU A 373 -34.41 -10.80 -22.28
C GLU A 373 -34.41 -9.33 -22.73
N ILE A 374 -33.58 -8.50 -22.09
CA ILE A 374 -33.36 -7.10 -22.46
C ILE A 374 -32.39 -7.06 -23.65
N LEU A 375 -32.85 -6.57 -24.80
CA LEU A 375 -32.01 -6.18 -25.92
C LEU A 375 -31.86 -4.65 -25.96
N ILE A 376 -30.65 -4.18 -26.23
CA ILE A 376 -30.39 -2.76 -26.46
C ILE A 376 -30.22 -2.55 -27.97
N ARG A 377 -31.15 -1.81 -28.58
CA ARG A 377 -31.11 -1.44 -30.00
C ARG A 377 -30.64 0.01 -30.14
N SER A 378 -29.59 0.25 -30.91
CA SER A 378 -29.04 1.59 -31.15
C SER A 378 -28.13 1.56 -32.38
N PRO A 379 -27.99 2.66 -33.15
CA PRO A 379 -26.93 2.78 -34.14
C PRO A 379 -25.57 3.15 -33.50
N TYR A 380 -25.53 3.40 -32.18
CA TYR A 380 -24.33 3.82 -31.43
C TYR A 380 -23.79 2.69 -30.53
N LEU A 381 -23.76 1.47 -31.03
CA LEU A 381 -23.16 0.33 -30.33
C LEU A 381 -21.64 0.35 -30.44
N SER A 382 -20.94 -0.40 -29.57
CA SER A 382 -19.52 -0.67 -29.76
C SER A 382 -19.27 -1.50 -31.04
N LEU A 383 -18.00 -1.56 -31.48
CA LEU A 383 -17.58 -2.34 -32.65
C LEU A 383 -17.45 -3.85 -32.34
N GLY A 384 -17.74 -4.27 -31.10
CA GLY A 384 -17.64 -5.66 -30.65
C GLY A 384 -16.40 -5.98 -29.83
N TYR A 385 -16.04 -7.26 -29.80
CA TYR A 385 -14.96 -7.78 -28.96
C TYR A 385 -13.63 -7.87 -29.72
N TRP A 386 -12.55 -7.40 -29.08
CA TRP A 386 -11.20 -7.40 -29.63
C TRP A 386 -10.73 -8.81 -29.96
N GLY A 387 -10.48 -9.07 -31.25
CA GLY A 387 -9.99 -10.37 -31.73
C GLY A 387 -11.00 -11.52 -31.63
N ASP A 388 -12.28 -11.25 -31.36
CA ASP A 388 -13.31 -12.28 -31.15
C ASP A 388 -14.59 -11.99 -31.98
N ALA A 389 -14.49 -12.25 -33.28
CA ALA A 389 -15.60 -12.08 -34.21
C ALA A 389 -16.77 -13.04 -33.94
N ALA A 390 -16.50 -14.22 -33.37
CA ALA A 390 -17.52 -15.22 -33.07
C ALA A 390 -18.43 -14.74 -31.93
N LEU A 391 -17.84 -14.29 -30.82
CA LEU A 391 -18.60 -13.71 -29.71
C LEU A 391 -19.31 -12.41 -30.13
N THR A 392 -18.67 -11.62 -31.00
CA THR A 392 -19.29 -10.41 -31.56
C THR A 392 -20.56 -10.78 -32.34
N GLY A 393 -20.51 -11.75 -33.24
CA GLY A 393 -21.71 -12.20 -33.98
C GLY A 393 -22.78 -12.86 -33.09
N GLU A 394 -22.39 -13.49 -31.99
CA GLU A 394 -23.34 -14.07 -31.01
C GLU A 394 -24.12 -12.99 -30.25
N LYS A 395 -23.44 -11.91 -29.83
CA LYS A 395 -24.00 -10.89 -28.94
C LYS A 395 -24.61 -9.69 -29.67
N PHE A 396 -24.06 -9.31 -30.82
CA PHE A 396 -24.53 -8.21 -31.66
C PHE A 396 -25.35 -8.80 -32.80
N VAL A 397 -26.65 -8.94 -32.56
CA VAL A 397 -27.58 -9.63 -33.44
C VAL A 397 -28.39 -8.64 -34.27
N VAL A 398 -28.80 -9.05 -35.46
CA VAL A 398 -29.76 -8.27 -36.26
C VAL A 398 -31.07 -8.13 -35.49
N ASN A 399 -31.64 -6.94 -35.51
CA ASN A 399 -32.94 -6.64 -34.91
C ASN A 399 -33.99 -7.63 -35.45
N PRO A 400 -34.57 -8.50 -34.59
CA PRO A 400 -35.47 -9.56 -35.05
C PRO A 400 -36.79 -9.03 -35.65
N PHE A 401 -37.12 -7.75 -35.41
CA PHE A 401 -38.36 -7.13 -35.88
C PHE A 401 -38.24 -6.48 -37.27
N THR A 402 -37.03 -6.08 -37.68
CA THR A 402 -36.79 -5.47 -39.00
C THR A 402 -36.06 -6.40 -39.95
N GLY A 403 -35.21 -7.29 -39.44
CA GLY A 403 -34.38 -8.18 -40.26
C GLY A 403 -33.32 -7.45 -41.10
N ALA A 404 -33.09 -6.16 -40.86
CA ALA A 404 -32.17 -5.35 -41.63
C ALA A 404 -30.74 -5.47 -41.09
N ALA A 405 -29.76 -5.75 -41.95
CA ALA A 405 -28.37 -6.02 -41.54
C ALA A 405 -27.66 -4.85 -40.83
N ASN A 406 -28.12 -3.62 -41.04
CA ASN A 406 -27.60 -2.40 -40.41
C ASN A 406 -28.37 -2.01 -39.14
N ASP A 407 -29.38 -2.78 -38.75
CA ASP A 407 -30.18 -2.54 -37.56
C ASP A 407 -29.83 -3.60 -36.50
N ILE A 408 -28.93 -3.23 -35.59
CA ILE A 408 -28.30 -4.16 -34.65
C ILE A 408 -28.84 -3.96 -33.23
N CYS A 409 -29.07 -5.08 -32.56
CA CYS A 409 -29.39 -5.18 -31.14
C CYS A 409 -28.23 -5.88 -30.41
N TYR A 410 -27.87 -5.37 -29.23
CA TYR A 410 -26.99 -6.06 -28.31
C TYR A 410 -27.79 -6.92 -27.31
N ARG A 411 -27.46 -8.20 -27.20
CA ARG A 411 -28.02 -9.16 -26.23
C ARG A 411 -27.33 -9.01 -24.87
N THR A 412 -28.04 -8.44 -23.90
CA THR A 412 -27.44 -8.12 -22.59
C THR A 412 -27.26 -9.34 -21.68
N GLY A 413 -28.09 -10.38 -21.86
CA GLY A 413 -28.27 -11.48 -20.91
C GLY A 413 -29.04 -11.08 -19.64
N ASP A 414 -29.50 -9.82 -19.53
CA ASP A 414 -30.32 -9.34 -18.44
C ASP A 414 -31.81 -9.65 -18.71
N LEU A 415 -32.57 -9.95 -17.65
CA LEU A 415 -34.00 -10.19 -17.70
C LEU A 415 -34.76 -8.97 -17.19
N GLY A 416 -35.87 -8.66 -17.86
CA GLY A 416 -36.70 -7.50 -17.54
C GLY A 416 -38.17 -7.72 -17.87
N THR A 417 -38.98 -6.72 -17.52
CA THR A 417 -40.38 -6.60 -17.91
C THR A 417 -40.75 -5.14 -18.13
N TYR A 418 -41.78 -4.89 -18.95
CA TYR A 418 -42.34 -3.54 -19.11
C TYR A 418 -43.27 -3.19 -17.93
N LEU A 419 -43.27 -1.90 -17.57
CA LEU A 419 -44.25 -1.27 -16.69
C LEU A 419 -45.35 -0.58 -17.53
N ALA A 420 -46.46 -0.21 -16.89
CA ALA A 420 -47.61 0.43 -17.53
C ALA A 420 -47.27 1.71 -18.33
N ASP A 421 -46.22 2.45 -17.92
CA ASP A 421 -45.77 3.65 -18.59
C ASP A 421 -44.79 3.38 -19.76
N GLY A 422 -44.48 2.12 -20.04
CA GLY A 422 -43.51 1.67 -21.05
C GLY A 422 -42.05 1.70 -20.59
N SER A 423 -41.77 2.03 -19.34
CA SER A 423 -40.44 1.87 -18.75
C SER A 423 -40.12 0.39 -18.47
N VAL A 424 -38.84 0.08 -18.31
CA VAL A 424 -38.34 -1.28 -18.06
C VAL A 424 -37.96 -1.45 -16.60
N SER A 425 -38.43 -2.53 -15.98
CA SER A 425 -37.96 -3.01 -14.68
C SER A 425 -36.96 -4.15 -14.85
N PHE A 426 -35.87 -4.10 -14.09
CA PHE A 426 -34.85 -5.15 -14.05
C PHE A 426 -35.26 -6.28 -13.11
N LEU A 427 -35.11 -7.53 -13.57
CA LEU A 427 -35.51 -8.72 -12.82
C LEU A 427 -34.32 -9.64 -12.44
N GLY A 428 -33.17 -9.49 -13.09
CA GLY A 428 -31.98 -10.29 -12.83
C GLY A 428 -31.21 -10.62 -14.11
N ARG A 429 -30.36 -11.65 -14.07
CA ARG A 429 -29.64 -12.19 -15.24
C ARG A 429 -30.10 -13.60 -15.58
N ALA A 430 -30.05 -13.94 -16.86
CA ALA A 430 -30.32 -15.30 -17.35
C ALA A 430 -29.08 -16.22 -17.26
N ASP A 431 -27.89 -15.65 -17.24
CA ASP A 431 -26.61 -16.37 -17.20
C ASP A 431 -26.01 -16.47 -15.78
N SER A 432 -24.84 -17.12 -15.66
CA SER A 432 -24.10 -17.25 -14.40
C SER A 432 -23.28 -16.02 -14.01
N GLN A 433 -23.39 -14.93 -14.77
CA GLN A 433 -22.64 -13.73 -14.49
C GLN A 433 -23.26 -13.00 -13.31
N VAL A 434 -22.41 -12.47 -12.43
CA VAL A 434 -22.85 -11.80 -11.21
C VAL A 434 -22.30 -10.38 -11.18
N LYS A 435 -23.10 -9.46 -10.63
CA LYS A 435 -22.62 -8.12 -10.29
C LYS A 435 -22.37 -8.08 -8.79
N ILE A 436 -21.12 -7.84 -8.41
CA ILE A 436 -20.71 -7.73 -7.00
C ILE A 436 -19.96 -6.41 -6.88
N ARG A 437 -20.45 -5.53 -6.00
CA ARG A 437 -19.85 -4.20 -5.76
C ARG A 437 -19.67 -3.40 -7.07
N SER A 438 -20.65 -3.50 -7.96
CA SER A 438 -20.71 -2.83 -9.27
C SER A 438 -19.67 -3.30 -10.28
N HIS A 439 -18.94 -4.38 -9.97
CA HIS A 439 -18.10 -5.08 -10.93
C HIS A 439 -18.87 -6.23 -11.55
N ARG A 440 -18.79 -6.31 -12.88
CA ARG A 440 -19.29 -7.44 -13.67
C ARG A 440 -18.27 -8.56 -13.56
N ILE A 441 -18.67 -9.68 -12.95
CA ILE A 441 -17.77 -10.81 -12.64
C ILE A 441 -18.28 -12.07 -13.32
N GLU A 442 -17.41 -12.66 -14.13
CA GLU A 442 -17.58 -14.01 -14.66
C GLU A 442 -17.00 -15.03 -13.66
N LEU A 443 -17.87 -15.86 -13.07
CA LEU A 443 -17.44 -16.84 -12.06
C LEU A 443 -16.40 -17.83 -12.60
N ALA A 444 -16.46 -18.15 -13.90
CA ALA A 444 -15.50 -18.99 -14.58
C ALA A 444 -14.07 -18.43 -14.61
N GLU A 445 -13.89 -17.09 -14.62
CA GLU A 445 -12.54 -16.48 -14.53
C GLU A 445 -11.89 -16.78 -13.18
N ILE A 446 -12.69 -16.79 -12.12
CA ILE A 446 -12.26 -17.12 -10.78
C ILE A 446 -11.97 -18.62 -10.67
N GLU A 447 -12.88 -19.47 -11.18
CA GLU A 447 -12.71 -20.93 -11.21
C GLU A 447 -11.40 -21.32 -11.91
N ASN A 448 -11.14 -20.74 -13.09
CA ASN A 448 -9.92 -21.00 -13.86
C ASN A 448 -8.66 -20.52 -13.13
N ALA A 449 -8.70 -19.35 -12.50
CA ALA A 449 -7.57 -18.85 -11.71
C ALA A 449 -7.27 -19.74 -10.49
N ILE A 450 -8.31 -20.29 -9.84
CA ILE A 450 -8.17 -21.23 -8.70
C ILE A 450 -7.60 -22.57 -9.18
N VAL A 451 -8.12 -23.12 -10.28
CA VAL A 451 -7.67 -24.42 -10.84
C VAL A 451 -6.23 -24.36 -11.35
N ARG A 452 -5.69 -23.17 -11.68
CA ARG A 452 -4.26 -23.01 -11.97
C ARG A 452 -3.35 -23.30 -10.77
N HIS A 453 -3.87 -23.32 -9.54
CA HIS A 453 -3.09 -23.69 -8.36
C HIS A 453 -2.79 -25.20 -8.37
N PRO A 454 -1.52 -25.65 -8.26
CA PRO A 454 -1.13 -27.05 -8.51
C PRO A 454 -1.82 -28.11 -7.64
N GLN A 455 -2.34 -27.70 -6.48
CA GLN A 455 -2.99 -28.59 -5.53
C GLN A 455 -4.52 -28.65 -5.71
N ILE A 456 -5.12 -27.77 -6.51
CA ILE A 456 -6.58 -27.75 -6.74
C ILE A 456 -6.92 -28.51 -8.03
N LYS A 457 -7.82 -29.49 -7.93
CA LYS A 457 -8.22 -30.36 -9.04
C LYS A 457 -9.47 -29.84 -9.75
N GLN A 458 -10.44 -29.37 -8.97
CA GLN A 458 -11.71 -28.83 -9.45
C GLN A 458 -12.13 -27.68 -8.55
N CYS A 459 -12.77 -26.68 -9.13
CA CYS A 459 -13.39 -25.58 -8.40
C CYS A 459 -14.72 -25.20 -9.05
N VAL A 460 -15.71 -24.88 -8.23
CA VAL A 460 -16.96 -24.24 -8.64
C VAL A 460 -17.15 -23.01 -7.77
N VAL A 461 -17.38 -21.86 -8.37
CA VAL A 461 -17.61 -20.61 -7.64
C VAL A 461 -19.08 -20.24 -7.75
N LEU A 462 -19.68 -19.85 -6.63
CA LEU A 462 -21.05 -19.35 -6.56
C LEU A 462 -21.09 -17.98 -5.88
N ALA A 463 -22.03 -17.14 -6.31
CA ALA A 463 -22.45 -15.99 -5.52
C ALA A 463 -23.50 -16.46 -4.51
N ASN A 464 -23.19 -16.34 -3.23
CA ASN A 464 -24.13 -16.58 -2.15
C ASN A 464 -24.94 -15.29 -1.89
N HIS A 465 -26.27 -15.42 -1.94
CA HIS A 465 -27.25 -14.36 -1.74
C HIS A 465 -27.96 -14.43 -0.37
N ASP A 466 -27.60 -15.37 0.50
CA ASP A 466 -28.26 -15.60 1.80
C ASP A 466 -27.97 -14.49 2.84
N SER A 467 -27.08 -13.54 2.52
CA SER A 467 -26.77 -12.36 3.33
C SER A 467 -27.20 -11.07 2.66
N ALA A 468 -27.32 -9.99 3.45
CA ALA A 468 -27.62 -8.65 2.94
C ALA A 468 -26.63 -8.16 1.85
N MET A 469 -25.39 -8.67 1.85
CA MET A 469 -24.41 -8.49 0.78
C MET A 469 -24.12 -9.81 0.06
N VAL A 470 -24.02 -9.75 -1.28
CA VAL A 470 -23.64 -10.89 -2.13
C VAL A 470 -22.16 -11.21 -1.93
N ARG A 471 -21.83 -12.49 -1.71
CA ARG A 471 -20.45 -12.97 -1.46
C ARG A 471 -20.04 -14.08 -2.42
N LEU A 472 -18.79 -14.11 -2.83
CA LEU A 472 -18.22 -15.21 -3.61
C LEU A 472 -17.80 -16.37 -2.70
N VAL A 473 -18.28 -17.58 -3.01
CA VAL A 473 -17.94 -18.83 -2.33
C VAL A 473 -17.33 -19.79 -3.34
N ALA A 474 -16.10 -20.25 -3.08
CA ALA A 474 -15.40 -21.21 -3.91
C ALA A 474 -15.44 -22.60 -3.29
N TYR A 475 -16.08 -23.55 -3.97
CA TYR A 475 -16.10 -24.96 -3.60
C TYR A 475 -14.95 -25.67 -4.32
N CYS A 476 -13.97 -26.16 -3.57
CA CYS A 476 -12.71 -26.67 -4.10
C CYS A 476 -12.54 -28.15 -3.77
N VAL A 477 -11.98 -28.92 -4.72
CA VAL A 477 -11.51 -30.28 -4.50
C VAL A 477 -9.98 -30.28 -4.54
N SER A 478 -9.37 -30.79 -3.48
CA SER A 478 -7.92 -30.85 -3.33
C SER A 478 -7.49 -32.22 -2.81
N GLU A 479 -6.41 -32.79 -3.37
CA GLU A 479 -5.86 -34.08 -2.92
C GLU A 479 -4.90 -33.92 -1.73
N GLN A 480 -4.38 -32.71 -1.51
CA GLN A 480 -3.55 -32.37 -0.35
C GLN A 480 -4.13 -31.18 0.42
N PRO A 481 -3.86 -31.04 1.73
CA PRO A 481 -4.30 -29.88 2.48
C PRO A 481 -3.72 -28.58 1.88
N VAL A 482 -4.59 -27.65 1.52
CA VAL A 482 -4.24 -26.29 1.07
C VAL A 482 -4.90 -25.32 2.02
N SER A 483 -4.17 -24.32 2.51
CA SER A 483 -4.79 -23.32 3.36
C SER A 483 -5.55 -22.27 2.53
N THR A 484 -6.66 -21.76 3.06
CA THR A 484 -7.43 -20.68 2.44
C THR A 484 -6.58 -19.42 2.23
N ALA A 485 -5.66 -19.15 3.16
CA ALA A 485 -4.70 -18.05 3.06
C ALA A 485 -3.76 -18.19 1.85
N GLN A 486 -3.27 -19.40 1.56
CA GLN A 486 -2.42 -19.68 0.39
C GLN A 486 -3.17 -19.47 -0.93
N LEU A 487 -4.42 -19.94 -1.02
CA LEU A 487 -5.24 -19.72 -2.22
C LEU A 487 -5.52 -18.24 -2.43
N ARG A 488 -5.90 -17.49 -1.38
CA ARG A 488 -6.12 -16.04 -1.48
C ARG A 488 -4.88 -15.29 -1.93
N GLU A 489 -3.71 -15.62 -1.39
CA GLU A 489 -2.44 -15.00 -1.79
C GLU A 489 -2.10 -15.30 -3.26
N ALA A 490 -2.30 -16.55 -3.70
CA ALA A 490 -2.08 -16.93 -5.10
C ALA A 490 -3.04 -16.21 -6.07
N LEU A 491 -4.28 -15.97 -5.65
CA LEU A 491 -5.29 -15.26 -6.44
C LEU A 491 -5.07 -13.75 -6.46
N ALA A 492 -4.66 -13.13 -5.35
CA ALA A 492 -4.39 -11.69 -5.26
C ALA A 492 -3.29 -11.24 -6.24
N GLY A 493 -2.39 -12.14 -6.62
CA GLY A 493 -1.37 -11.88 -7.65
C GLY A 493 -1.89 -11.92 -9.09
N GLN A 494 -3.09 -12.45 -9.33
CA GLN A 494 -3.62 -12.76 -10.67
C GLN A 494 -4.93 -12.05 -10.98
N LEU A 495 -5.83 -11.97 -10.00
CA LEU A 495 -7.15 -11.39 -10.12
C LEU A 495 -7.23 -10.07 -9.35
N PRO A 496 -8.05 -9.11 -9.80
CA PRO A 496 -8.42 -7.97 -8.98
C PRO A 496 -9.06 -8.39 -7.64
N ASP A 497 -8.87 -7.61 -6.59
CA ASP A 497 -9.33 -7.93 -5.23
C ASP A 497 -10.83 -8.26 -5.13
N TYR A 498 -11.67 -7.59 -5.93
CA TYR A 498 -13.12 -7.81 -5.94
C TYR A 498 -13.53 -9.17 -6.53
N MET A 499 -12.64 -9.88 -7.22
CA MET A 499 -12.87 -11.22 -7.79
C MET A 499 -12.38 -12.35 -6.87
N VAL A 500 -11.65 -12.04 -5.80
CA VAL A 500 -11.13 -13.06 -4.89
C VAL A 500 -12.26 -13.56 -3.97
N PRO A 501 -12.54 -14.89 -3.92
CA PRO A 501 -13.61 -15.43 -3.07
C PRO A 501 -13.43 -15.12 -1.58
N ALA A 502 -14.54 -14.80 -0.92
CA ALA A 502 -14.58 -14.58 0.51
C ALA A 502 -14.53 -15.90 1.30
N ILE A 503 -15.04 -16.99 0.74
CA ILE A 503 -15.12 -18.28 1.44
C ILE A 503 -14.60 -19.38 0.53
N PHE A 504 -13.81 -20.30 1.09
CA PHE A 504 -13.33 -21.50 0.40
C PHE A 504 -13.82 -22.72 1.16
N VAL A 505 -14.66 -23.54 0.52
CA VAL A 505 -15.20 -24.78 1.07
C VAL A 505 -14.50 -25.95 0.38
N PHE A 506 -13.83 -26.81 1.15
CA PHE A 506 -13.15 -27.98 0.59
C PHE A 506 -14.06 -29.21 0.64
N LEU A 507 -14.25 -29.86 -0.52
CA LEU A 507 -15.07 -31.04 -0.70
C LEU A 507 -14.21 -32.22 -1.16
N GLU A 508 -14.64 -33.45 -0.85
CA GLU A 508 -14.04 -34.66 -1.40
C GLU A 508 -14.28 -34.76 -2.92
N ALA A 509 -15.45 -34.34 -3.39
CA ALA A 509 -15.82 -34.24 -4.79
C ALA A 509 -16.90 -33.18 -5.02
N ILE A 510 -16.97 -32.62 -6.23
CA ILE A 510 -18.08 -31.74 -6.63
C ILE A 510 -19.33 -32.59 -6.89
N PRO A 511 -20.49 -32.32 -6.23
CA PRO A 511 -21.70 -33.07 -6.45
C PRO A 511 -22.23 -32.87 -7.87
N LEU A 512 -22.66 -33.96 -8.50
CA LEU A 512 -23.19 -33.99 -9.86
C LEU A 512 -24.64 -34.49 -9.86
N THR A 513 -25.45 -33.92 -10.74
CA THR A 513 -26.79 -34.41 -11.09
C THR A 513 -26.69 -35.79 -11.78
N PRO A 514 -27.79 -36.56 -11.85
CA PRO A 514 -27.82 -37.85 -12.58
C PRO A 514 -27.37 -37.76 -14.05
N ASN A 515 -27.46 -36.58 -14.66
CA ASN A 515 -27.03 -36.30 -16.04
C ASN A 515 -25.56 -35.82 -16.15
N GLY A 516 -24.78 -35.88 -15.06
CA GLY A 516 -23.36 -35.50 -15.04
C GLY A 516 -23.07 -34.00 -15.02
N LYS A 517 -24.09 -33.14 -14.89
CA LYS A 517 -23.90 -31.69 -14.67
C LYS A 517 -23.68 -31.39 -13.19
N ILE A 518 -22.96 -30.32 -12.86
CA ILE A 518 -22.78 -29.86 -11.46
C ILE A 518 -24.14 -29.62 -10.80
N ASP A 519 -24.38 -30.27 -9.67
CA ASP A 519 -25.57 -30.05 -8.86
C ASP A 519 -25.31 -28.92 -7.85
N LYS A 520 -25.56 -27.68 -8.29
CA LYS A 520 -25.37 -26.49 -7.45
C LYS A 520 -26.25 -26.49 -6.20
N ARG A 521 -27.38 -27.22 -6.19
CA ARG A 521 -28.30 -27.31 -5.04
C ARG A 521 -27.83 -28.31 -4.00
N ALA A 522 -27.03 -29.29 -4.41
CA ALA A 522 -26.44 -30.28 -3.52
C ALA A 522 -25.11 -29.82 -2.90
N LEU A 523 -24.59 -28.64 -3.28
CA LEU A 523 -23.43 -28.05 -2.62
C LEU A 523 -23.79 -27.66 -1.18
N PRO A 524 -22.95 -27.97 -0.19
CA PRO A 524 -23.24 -27.64 1.19
C PRO A 524 -23.32 -26.12 1.39
N ALA A 525 -24.18 -25.70 2.32
CA ALA A 525 -24.18 -24.31 2.76
C ALA A 525 -22.79 -23.94 3.30
N PRO A 526 -22.27 -22.75 3.01
CA PRO A 526 -20.94 -22.35 3.47
C PRO A 526 -20.85 -22.22 5.00
N PHE A 527 -21.99 -22.16 5.70
CA PHE A 527 -22.09 -22.07 7.16
C PHE A 527 -23.22 -22.98 7.66
N ASP A 528 -22.95 -23.82 8.66
CA ASP A 528 -23.97 -24.61 9.35
C ASP A 528 -24.76 -23.71 10.32
N THR A 529 -25.82 -23.06 9.83
CA THR A 529 -26.71 -22.22 10.64
C THR A 529 -27.86 -23.01 11.30
N THR A 530 -27.63 -24.24 11.74
CA THR A 530 -28.59 -24.90 12.64
C THR A 530 -28.40 -24.39 14.06
N SER A 531 -29.04 -23.26 14.34
CA SER A 531 -29.81 -22.79 15.53
C SER A 531 -29.50 -23.23 16.97
N ALA A 532 -28.62 -24.19 17.23
CA ALA A 532 -28.25 -24.65 18.57
C ALA A 532 -26.86 -24.16 19.01
N SER A 533 -25.97 -23.79 18.07
CA SER A 533 -24.61 -23.32 18.36
C SER A 533 -24.52 -21.80 18.59
N ALA A 534 -25.32 -20.98 17.91
CA ALA A 534 -25.23 -19.52 18.01
C ALA A 534 -25.61 -18.95 19.39
N ALA A 535 -26.49 -19.64 20.13
CA ALA A 535 -26.87 -19.23 21.49
C ALA A 535 -25.83 -19.64 22.55
N SER A 536 -25.13 -20.77 22.36
CA SER A 536 -24.04 -21.17 23.27
C SER A 536 -22.74 -20.42 22.95
N ALA A 537 -22.52 -20.02 21.69
CA ALA A 537 -21.32 -19.27 21.28
C ALA A 537 -21.25 -17.84 21.86
N ARG A 538 -22.37 -17.23 22.26
CA ARG A 538 -22.39 -15.89 22.90
C ARG A 538 -22.03 -15.89 24.38
N GLN A 539 -22.15 -17.02 25.07
CA GLN A 539 -21.97 -17.08 26.54
C GLN A 539 -20.50 -16.98 26.98
N ASP A 540 -19.55 -17.29 26.10
CA ASP A 540 -18.11 -17.27 26.38
C ASP A 540 -17.34 -16.11 25.68
N LEU A 541 -18.03 -15.13 25.09
CA LEU A 541 -17.37 -14.03 24.37
C LEU A 541 -16.91 -12.91 25.31
N SER A 542 -15.71 -12.38 25.07
CA SER A 542 -15.20 -11.23 25.83
C SER A 542 -16.05 -9.97 25.56
N PRO A 543 -16.06 -8.98 26.49
CA PRO A 543 -16.78 -7.72 26.30
C PRO A 543 -16.39 -6.95 25.03
N LEU A 544 -15.12 -7.07 24.61
CA LEU A 544 -14.65 -6.47 23.37
C LEU A 544 -15.17 -7.22 22.14
N THR A 545 -15.18 -8.56 22.18
CA THR A 545 -15.72 -9.37 21.08
C THR A 545 -17.19 -9.04 20.87
N LEU A 546 -17.97 -8.89 21.93
CA LEU A 546 -19.39 -8.48 21.84
C LEU A 546 -19.54 -7.11 21.16
N LYS A 547 -18.74 -6.11 21.56
CA LYS A 547 -18.75 -4.78 20.91
C LYS A 547 -18.36 -4.82 19.44
N LEU A 548 -17.35 -5.62 19.08
CA LEU A 548 -16.94 -5.80 17.68
C LEU A 548 -18.00 -6.54 16.87
N THR A 549 -18.66 -7.52 17.47
CA THR A 549 -19.77 -8.27 16.86
C THR A 549 -20.95 -7.33 16.59
N GLU A 550 -21.30 -6.46 17.54
CA GLU A 550 -22.33 -5.40 17.37
C GLU A 550 -21.92 -4.38 16.32
N ALA A 551 -20.67 -3.89 16.34
CA ALA A 551 -20.17 -2.98 15.34
C ALA A 551 -20.20 -3.58 13.94
N TRP A 552 -19.79 -4.85 13.79
CA TRP A 552 -19.79 -5.53 12.49
C TRP A 552 -21.23 -5.77 12.03
N ALA A 553 -22.14 -6.11 12.93
CA ALA A 553 -23.56 -6.23 12.62
C ALA A 553 -24.13 -4.90 12.07
N GLN A 554 -23.75 -3.77 12.65
CA GLN A 554 -24.16 -2.44 12.17
C GLN A 554 -23.52 -2.05 10.84
N ILE A 555 -22.20 -2.23 10.71
CA ILE A 555 -21.45 -1.86 9.50
C ILE A 555 -21.88 -2.72 8.30
N LEU A 556 -22.01 -4.03 8.51
CA LEU A 556 -22.40 -5.01 7.48
C LEU A 556 -23.92 -5.12 7.31
N GLN A 557 -24.70 -4.44 8.16
CA GLN A 557 -26.17 -4.48 8.20
C GLN A 557 -26.73 -5.92 8.30
N VAL A 558 -26.10 -6.75 9.12
CA VAL A 558 -26.54 -8.12 9.41
C VAL A 558 -27.12 -8.21 10.82
N ARG A 559 -28.10 -9.11 11.03
CA ARG A 559 -28.75 -9.25 12.35
C ARG A 559 -27.82 -9.85 13.40
N ASP A 560 -27.07 -10.87 13.01
CA ASP A 560 -26.16 -11.61 13.89
C ASP A 560 -24.82 -11.83 13.18
N VAL A 561 -23.72 -11.69 13.93
CA VAL A 561 -22.35 -11.95 13.47
C VAL A 561 -21.81 -13.17 14.21
N ASP A 562 -21.27 -14.14 13.47
CA ASP A 562 -20.53 -15.26 14.05
C ASP A 562 -19.10 -14.80 14.38
N ALA A 563 -18.73 -14.90 15.66
CA ALA A 563 -17.44 -14.45 16.14
C ALA A 563 -16.26 -15.30 15.62
N ASN A 564 -16.51 -16.49 15.07
CA ASN A 564 -15.48 -17.34 14.45
C ASN A 564 -15.14 -16.94 13.02
N LEU A 565 -15.90 -16.03 12.42
CA LEU A 565 -15.67 -15.59 11.04
C LEU A 565 -14.86 -14.30 11.02
N SER A 566 -14.02 -14.16 10.00
CA SER A 566 -13.30 -12.92 9.73
C SER A 566 -14.18 -11.87 9.09
N PHE A 567 -13.73 -10.61 9.07
CA PHE A 567 -14.49 -9.51 8.48
C PHE A 567 -14.82 -9.75 7.00
N VAL A 568 -13.86 -10.27 6.21
CA VAL A 568 -14.11 -10.61 4.80
C VAL A 568 -15.11 -11.76 4.67
N GLU A 569 -15.00 -12.79 5.50
CA GLU A 569 -15.94 -13.93 5.48
C GLU A 569 -17.36 -13.51 5.84
N LEU A 570 -17.52 -12.55 6.76
CA LEU A 570 -18.79 -11.94 7.13
C LEU A 570 -19.39 -11.06 6.02
N GLY A 571 -18.65 -10.79 4.94
CA GLY A 571 -19.10 -9.99 3.81
C GLY A 571 -18.49 -8.60 3.73
N GLY A 572 -17.46 -8.33 4.53
CA GLY A 572 -16.66 -7.12 4.46
C GLY A 572 -16.16 -6.83 3.05
N ASP A 573 -16.42 -5.61 2.60
CA ASP A 573 -15.96 -5.03 1.35
C ASP A 573 -15.02 -3.86 1.60
N SER A 574 -14.42 -3.31 0.54
CA SER A 574 -13.45 -2.22 0.67
C SER A 574 -14.05 -0.97 1.34
N LEU A 575 -15.36 -0.78 1.24
CA LEU A 575 -16.08 0.34 1.85
C LEU A 575 -16.27 0.14 3.36
N SER A 576 -16.91 -0.96 3.71
CA SER A 576 -17.12 -1.39 5.08
C SER A 576 -15.79 -1.65 5.79
N PHE A 577 -14.73 -2.05 5.06
CA PHE A 577 -13.37 -2.19 5.58
C PHE A 577 -12.85 -0.88 6.15
N VAL A 578 -13.10 0.26 5.51
CA VAL A 578 -12.63 1.55 6.02
C VAL A 578 -13.40 1.94 7.27
N GLN A 579 -14.72 1.75 7.28
CA GLN A 579 -15.56 1.99 8.47
C GLN A 579 -15.16 1.09 9.63
N ALA A 580 -14.99 -0.20 9.34
CA ALA A 580 -14.56 -1.21 10.30
C ALA A 580 -13.14 -0.95 10.76
N SER A 581 -12.23 -0.50 9.89
CA SER A 581 -10.88 -0.09 10.29
C SER A 581 -10.94 1.05 11.31
N MET A 582 -11.77 2.06 11.07
CA MET A 582 -11.93 3.18 11.99
C MET A 582 -12.51 2.75 13.35
N VAL A 583 -13.54 1.89 13.33
CA VAL A 583 -14.13 1.35 14.56
C VAL A 583 -13.16 0.43 15.30
N LEU A 584 -12.39 -0.37 14.56
CA LEU A 584 -11.34 -1.22 15.12
C LEU A 584 -10.24 -0.35 15.75
N GLU A 585 -9.73 0.66 15.05
CA GLU A 585 -8.80 1.64 15.63
C GLU A 585 -9.37 2.36 16.86
N GLU A 586 -10.68 2.63 16.89
CA GLU A 586 -11.32 3.23 18.05
C GLU A 586 -11.40 2.27 19.24
N LEU A 587 -11.77 1.01 19.00
CA LEU A 587 -11.99 0.00 20.04
C LEU A 587 -10.69 -0.62 20.55
N ILE A 588 -9.75 -0.94 19.66
CA ILE A 588 -8.48 -1.64 19.97
C ILE A 588 -7.22 -0.78 19.80
N GLY A 589 -7.34 0.45 19.27
CA GLY A 589 -6.27 1.46 19.27
C GLY A 589 -5.23 1.35 18.16
N HIS A 590 -5.10 0.20 17.50
CA HIS A 590 -4.24 -0.02 16.34
C HIS A 590 -4.88 -1.06 15.41
N LEU A 591 -4.56 -1.01 14.11
CA LEU A 591 -4.99 -2.01 13.13
C LEU A 591 -3.96 -3.17 13.10
N PRO A 592 -4.34 -4.40 13.45
CA PRO A 592 -3.51 -5.57 13.22
C PRO A 592 -3.26 -5.76 11.72
N ASP A 593 -2.08 -6.27 11.36
CA ASP A 593 -1.79 -6.65 9.98
C ASP A 593 -2.75 -7.76 9.54
N ARG A 594 -3.39 -7.57 8.37
CA ARG A 594 -4.39 -8.50 7.80
C ARG A 594 -5.60 -8.76 8.73
N TRP A 595 -5.99 -7.78 9.54
CA TRP A 595 -7.13 -7.90 10.46
C TRP A 595 -8.43 -8.37 9.76
N GLU A 596 -8.59 -8.06 8.48
CA GLU A 596 -9.77 -8.41 7.72
C GLU A 596 -9.96 -9.92 7.51
N VAL A 597 -8.89 -10.71 7.66
CA VAL A 597 -8.92 -12.17 7.65
C VAL A 597 -8.78 -12.79 9.05
N THR A 598 -8.78 -11.97 10.10
CA THR A 598 -8.77 -12.42 11.50
C THR A 598 -10.21 -12.60 12.00
N PRO A 599 -10.56 -13.78 12.56
CA PRO A 599 -11.86 -14.00 13.21
C PRO A 599 -12.17 -12.98 14.30
N VAL A 600 -13.45 -12.57 14.44
CA VAL A 600 -13.83 -11.52 15.41
C VAL A 600 -13.41 -11.87 16.85
N ARG A 601 -13.49 -13.16 17.23
CA ARG A 601 -13.12 -13.65 18.56
C ARG A 601 -11.64 -13.48 18.89
N GLU A 602 -10.78 -13.49 17.88
CA GLU A 602 -9.32 -13.38 18.05
C GLU A 602 -8.90 -11.93 18.32
N PHE A 603 -9.73 -10.93 17.98
CA PHE A 603 -9.46 -9.53 18.34
C PHE A 603 -9.39 -9.28 19.84
N ALA A 604 -10.08 -10.10 20.64
CA ALA A 604 -9.97 -10.03 22.10
C ALA A 604 -8.55 -10.33 22.60
N GLU A 605 -7.88 -11.29 21.95
CA GLU A 605 -6.52 -11.67 22.29
C GLU A 605 -5.52 -10.62 21.79
N LEU A 606 -5.78 -10.01 20.63
CA LEU A 606 -4.99 -8.91 20.08
C LEU A 606 -5.14 -7.62 20.89
N ALA A 607 -6.31 -7.34 21.46
CA ALA A 607 -6.55 -6.14 22.27
C ALA A 607 -6.05 -6.25 23.73
N ASN A 608 -5.77 -7.47 24.20
CA ASN A 608 -5.04 -7.69 25.45
C ASN A 608 -3.54 -7.40 25.31
N GLN A 609 -3.06 -7.09 24.10
CA GLN A 609 -1.77 -6.44 23.91
C GLN A 609 -1.93 -4.96 24.30
N PRO A 610 -1.03 -4.41 25.14
CA PRO A 610 -1.23 -3.10 25.76
C PRO A 610 -1.39 -1.99 24.71
N ARG A 611 -2.48 -1.21 24.83
CA ARG A 611 -2.80 -0.04 24.00
C ARG A 611 -1.56 0.85 23.74
N PRO A 612 -1.18 1.14 22.49
CA PRO A 612 -0.48 2.38 22.21
C PRO A 612 -1.52 3.51 22.36
N SER A 613 -1.30 4.45 23.27
CA SER A 613 -2.22 5.57 23.46
C SER A 613 -2.27 6.44 22.18
N LYS A 614 -3.42 7.08 21.88
CA LYS A 614 -3.59 8.06 20.78
C LYS A 614 -2.68 9.31 20.90
N TRP A 615 -1.89 9.38 21.99
CA TRP A 615 -0.73 10.25 22.17
C TRP A 615 0.53 9.40 22.33
N SER A 616 0.81 8.48 21.40
CA SER A 616 1.97 7.61 21.53
C SER A 616 3.24 8.45 21.38
N LEU A 617 3.67 9.03 22.51
CA LEU A 617 5.04 9.01 22.97
C LEU A 617 5.59 7.67 22.52
N ARG A 618 6.30 7.64 21.38
CA ARG A 618 7.23 6.55 21.12
C ARG A 618 8.21 6.67 22.26
N ALA A 619 7.99 5.87 23.31
CA ALA A 619 8.97 5.69 24.35
C ALA A 619 10.24 5.34 23.61
N MET A 620 11.17 6.28 23.60
CA MET A 620 12.55 5.93 23.35
C MET A 620 12.81 4.87 24.41
N GLU A 621 12.99 3.60 24.01
CA GLU A 621 13.47 2.63 24.97
C GLU A 621 14.71 3.27 25.59
N VAL A 622 14.76 3.38 26.92
CA VAL A 622 15.89 3.90 27.69
C VAL A 622 17.25 3.64 27.01
N PRO A 623 17.53 2.44 26.44
CA PRO A 623 18.72 2.19 25.62
C PRO A 623 18.99 3.14 24.43
N VAL A 624 17.99 3.64 23.71
CA VAL A 624 18.16 4.59 22.61
C VAL A 624 18.44 5.99 23.18
N PHE A 625 17.72 6.43 24.23
CA PHE A 625 17.92 7.74 24.87
C PHE A 625 19.31 7.85 25.50
N LEU A 626 19.71 6.79 26.19
CA LEU A 626 21.05 6.66 26.74
C LEU A 626 22.10 6.65 25.62
N ARG A 627 21.89 5.94 24.50
CA ARG A 627 22.80 5.98 23.34
C ARG A 627 23.00 7.38 22.76
N VAL A 628 21.91 8.12 22.55
CA VAL A 628 21.95 9.50 22.03
C VAL A 628 22.63 10.45 23.01
N THR A 629 22.31 10.35 24.30
CA THR A 629 22.92 11.18 25.36
C THR A 629 24.41 10.88 25.52
N SER A 630 24.80 9.60 25.44
CA SER A 630 26.21 9.18 25.45
C SER A 630 26.98 9.78 24.27
N ILE A 631 26.44 9.72 23.05
CA ILE A 631 27.10 10.27 21.85
C ILE A 631 27.31 11.79 21.96
N ILE A 632 26.34 12.51 22.55
CA ILE A 632 26.45 13.95 22.77
C ILE A 632 27.52 14.27 23.83
N LEU A 633 27.55 13.52 24.94
CA LEU A 633 28.57 13.69 25.99
C LEU A 633 29.99 13.39 25.48
N ILE A 634 30.19 12.42 24.58
CA ILE A 634 31.50 12.16 23.92
C ILE A 634 32.05 13.42 23.27
N VAL A 635 31.22 14.05 22.43
CA VAL A 635 31.68 15.15 21.57
C VAL A 635 31.86 16.42 22.36
N VAL A 636 31.02 16.64 23.36
CA VAL A 636 31.12 17.75 24.29
C VAL A 636 32.41 17.68 25.14
N GLY A 637 32.78 16.49 25.65
CA GLY A 637 34.03 16.29 26.37
C GLY A 637 35.26 16.46 25.48
N HIS A 638 35.25 15.87 24.28
CA HIS A 638 36.41 15.89 23.38
C HIS A 638 36.71 17.26 22.75
N LEU A 639 35.68 18.08 22.48
CA LEU A 639 35.88 19.46 22.04
C LEU A 639 36.31 20.41 23.18
N HIS A 640 36.56 19.89 24.38
CA HIS A 640 36.87 20.64 25.60
C HIS A 640 35.85 21.75 25.91
N VAL A 641 34.60 21.62 25.44
CA VAL A 641 33.58 22.67 25.56
C VAL A 641 33.22 22.96 27.02
N PHE A 642 33.36 21.97 27.91
CA PHE A 642 33.20 22.12 29.37
C PHE A 642 34.38 21.56 30.17
N SER A 643 35.61 21.69 29.68
CA SER A 643 36.83 21.16 30.34
C SER A 643 37.05 21.63 31.79
N ASN A 644 36.31 22.63 32.25
CA ASN A 644 36.39 23.20 33.60
C ASN A 644 35.36 22.64 34.59
N TRP A 645 34.51 21.68 34.19
CA TRP A 645 33.52 21.07 35.08
C TRP A 645 34.10 19.85 35.82
N LEU A 646 33.94 19.82 37.15
CA LEU A 646 34.45 18.76 38.06
C LEU A 646 33.93 17.33 37.79
N ILE A 647 33.01 17.15 36.83
CA ILE A 647 32.24 15.92 36.59
C ILE A 647 32.81 15.10 35.39
N SER A 648 34.03 15.40 34.94
CA SER A 648 34.63 14.77 33.75
C SER A 648 35.08 13.31 33.99
N GLY A 649 34.14 12.37 33.84
CA GLY A 649 34.35 10.93 33.75
C GLY A 649 34.21 10.45 32.30
N GLU A 650 35.14 10.86 31.44
CA GLU A 650 34.93 10.97 29.99
C GLU A 650 34.79 9.67 29.17
N THR A 651 35.09 8.49 29.72
CA THR A 651 35.06 7.22 28.94
C THR A 651 34.29 6.07 29.59
N THR A 652 34.09 6.10 30.90
CA THR A 652 33.45 5.02 31.67
C THR A 652 31.94 4.89 31.40
N VAL A 653 31.27 6.03 31.27
CA VAL A 653 29.80 6.14 31.12
C VAL A 653 29.30 5.58 29.78
N LEU A 654 30.12 5.78 28.75
CA LEU A 654 29.89 5.37 27.37
C LEU A 654 29.84 3.86 27.18
N PHE A 655 30.73 3.17 27.88
CA PHE A 655 30.90 1.74 27.78
C PHE A 655 29.74 1.00 28.44
N LEU A 656 29.35 1.47 29.63
CA LEU A 656 28.29 0.86 30.41
C LEU A 656 26.93 0.99 29.71
N ILE A 657 26.64 2.18 29.17
CA ILE A 657 25.38 2.48 28.49
C ILE A 657 25.25 1.70 27.18
N SER A 658 26.32 1.70 26.36
CA SER A 658 26.29 1.06 25.05
C SER A 658 26.18 -0.46 25.15
N GLY A 659 26.85 -1.08 26.11
CA GLY A 659 26.82 -2.53 26.25
C GLY A 659 25.56 -3.08 26.93
N ILE A 660 24.94 -2.36 27.89
CA ILE A 660 23.62 -2.73 28.43
C ILE A 660 22.56 -2.66 27.33
N SER A 661 22.61 -1.62 26.48
CA SER A 661 21.69 -1.48 25.34
C SER A 661 21.85 -2.59 24.31
N LEU A 662 23.07 -3.01 24.02
CA LEU A 662 23.32 -4.02 22.98
C LEU A 662 22.97 -5.42 23.46
N ALA A 663 23.29 -5.74 24.72
CA ALA A 663 22.96 -7.03 25.30
C ALA A 663 21.44 -7.24 25.42
N ARG A 664 20.68 -6.21 25.79
CA ARG A 664 19.21 -6.26 25.81
C ARG A 664 18.60 -6.48 24.42
N PHE A 665 19.09 -5.76 23.41
CA PHE A 665 18.66 -5.95 22.03
C PHE A 665 18.95 -7.36 21.52
N GLN A 666 20.11 -7.93 21.86
CA GLN A 666 20.46 -9.30 21.48
C GLN A 666 19.61 -10.34 22.20
N PHE A 667 19.28 -10.16 23.49
CA PHE A 667 18.38 -11.07 24.21
C PHE A 667 16.95 -11.03 23.65
N GLN A 668 16.40 -9.85 23.38
CA GLN A 668 15.05 -9.69 22.83
C GLN A 668 14.95 -10.25 21.40
N ALA A 669 15.96 -10.01 20.55
CA ALA A 669 16.02 -10.59 19.22
C ALA A 669 16.10 -12.13 19.23
N ILE A 670 16.65 -12.74 20.28
CA ILE A 670 16.69 -14.20 20.45
C ILE A 670 15.32 -14.75 20.89
N GLU A 671 14.63 -14.03 21.77
CA GLU A 671 13.31 -14.39 22.29
C GLU A 671 12.23 -14.32 21.19
N GLU A 672 12.27 -13.26 20.36
CA GLU A 672 11.31 -13.05 19.26
C GLU A 672 11.58 -13.95 18.04
N ARG A 673 12.83 -14.37 17.78
CA ARG A 673 13.20 -15.00 16.48
C ARG A 673 13.77 -16.42 16.56
N GLY A 674 14.08 -16.95 17.74
CA GLY A 674 14.41 -18.36 17.98
C GLY A 674 15.71 -18.94 17.37
N ASP A 675 16.30 -18.34 16.33
CA ASP A 675 17.43 -18.91 15.58
C ASP A 675 18.78 -18.19 15.81
N ALA A 676 19.74 -18.91 16.42
CA ALA A 676 21.11 -18.42 16.66
C ALA A 676 21.89 -18.09 15.37
N ARG A 677 21.51 -18.66 14.22
CA ARG A 677 22.23 -18.42 12.95
C ARG A 677 22.04 -17.01 12.43
N MET A 678 20.91 -16.36 12.69
CA MET A 678 20.70 -14.96 12.32
C MET A 678 21.55 -14.00 13.17
N LEU A 679 21.76 -14.36 14.43
CA LEU A 679 22.58 -13.58 15.35
C LEU A 679 24.04 -13.62 14.91
N LEU A 680 24.57 -14.81 14.59
CA LEU A 680 25.92 -14.98 14.06
C LEU A 680 26.14 -14.23 12.73
N LYS A 681 25.14 -14.18 11.85
CA LYS A 681 25.18 -13.37 10.61
C LYS A 681 25.23 -11.87 10.91
N SER A 682 24.42 -11.41 11.86
CA SER A 682 24.40 -9.99 12.27
C SER A 682 25.72 -9.59 12.93
N VAL A 683 26.27 -10.44 13.80
CA VAL A 683 27.60 -10.28 14.39
C VAL A 683 28.68 -10.22 13.31
N ALA A 684 28.69 -11.16 12.36
CA ALA A 684 29.67 -11.18 11.28
C ALA A 684 29.57 -9.93 10.39
N SER A 685 28.36 -9.44 10.13
CA SER A 685 28.13 -8.22 9.33
C SER A 685 28.66 -6.94 9.99
N ILE A 686 28.91 -6.94 11.30
CA ILE A 686 29.46 -5.80 12.03
C ILE A 686 30.96 -6.00 12.30
N ALA A 687 31.34 -7.18 12.79
CA ALA A 687 32.71 -7.48 13.19
C ALA A 687 33.68 -7.53 12.00
N VAL A 688 33.29 -8.12 10.87
CA VAL A 688 34.17 -8.27 9.69
C VAL A 688 34.52 -6.92 9.06
N PRO A 689 33.54 -6.03 8.77
CA PRO A 689 33.85 -4.66 8.32
C PRO A 689 34.76 -3.90 9.26
N THR A 690 34.50 -4.02 10.56
CA THR A 690 35.26 -3.30 11.59
C THR A 690 36.72 -3.75 11.66
N ILE A 691 36.98 -5.06 11.64
CA ILE A 691 38.34 -5.61 11.63
C ILE A 691 39.07 -5.19 10.34
N LEU A 692 38.42 -5.30 9.18
CA LEU A 692 39.00 -4.93 7.90
C LEU A 692 39.32 -3.43 7.85
N TYR A 693 38.46 -2.61 8.44
CA TYR A 693 38.65 -1.18 8.58
C TYR A 693 39.83 -0.84 9.50
N THR A 694 39.93 -1.47 10.68
CA THR A 694 41.07 -1.31 11.59
C THR A 694 42.38 -1.69 10.90
N VAL A 695 42.40 -2.80 10.16
CA VAL A 695 43.57 -3.20 9.35
C VAL A 695 43.92 -2.13 8.33
N LEU A 696 42.93 -1.62 7.58
CA LEU A 696 43.14 -0.61 6.54
C LEU A 696 43.71 0.69 7.11
N ILE A 697 43.15 1.20 8.21
CA ILE A 697 43.64 2.43 8.85
C ILE A 697 45.03 2.22 9.44
N GLN A 698 45.31 1.05 10.03
CA GLN A 698 46.66 0.73 10.50
C GLN A 698 47.68 0.58 9.38
N VAL A 699 47.27 0.12 8.19
CA VAL A 699 48.17 0.07 7.02
C VAL A 699 48.43 1.47 6.45
N LEU A 700 47.41 2.33 6.43
CA LEU A 700 47.48 3.65 5.82
C LEU A 700 48.12 4.71 6.73
N PHE A 701 47.87 4.65 8.04
CA PHE A 701 48.16 5.76 8.96
C PHE A 701 49.03 5.39 10.17
N ASP A 702 49.22 4.09 10.46
CA ASP A 702 50.11 3.60 11.53
C ASP A 702 51.06 2.51 10.99
N LYS A 703 51.83 1.84 11.85
CA LYS A 703 52.43 0.54 11.54
C LYS A 703 51.52 -0.56 12.09
N LEU A 704 51.31 -1.63 11.31
CA LEU A 704 50.48 -2.76 11.72
C LEU A 704 50.99 -3.36 13.05
N ARG A 705 50.19 -3.28 14.12
CA ARG A 705 50.50 -3.84 15.45
C ARG A 705 49.66 -5.09 15.67
N TRP A 706 50.31 -6.18 16.08
CA TRP A 706 49.62 -7.47 16.26
C TRP A 706 48.59 -7.45 17.39
N GLN A 707 48.79 -6.60 18.41
CA GLN A 707 47.88 -6.46 19.55
C GLN A 707 46.48 -6.00 19.13
N SER A 708 46.40 -5.09 18.15
CA SER A 708 45.14 -4.62 17.59
C SER A 708 44.51 -5.62 16.61
N LEU A 709 45.33 -6.39 15.88
CA LEU A 709 44.82 -7.48 15.04
C LEU A 709 44.11 -8.55 15.85
N LEU A 710 44.57 -8.80 17.08
CA LEU A 710 43.94 -9.74 18.01
C LEU A 710 42.82 -9.10 18.84
N LEU A 711 42.47 -7.84 18.60
CA LEU A 711 41.48 -7.06 19.38
C LEU A 711 41.80 -7.00 20.88
N ILE A 712 43.07 -7.11 21.28
CA ILE A 712 43.52 -7.06 22.68
C ILE A 712 44.35 -5.81 22.96
N SER A 713 44.29 -4.81 22.10
CA SER A 713 45.13 -3.62 22.23
C SER A 713 44.84 -2.87 23.53
N ASN A 714 43.63 -3.05 24.04
CA ASN A 714 43.11 -2.50 25.29
C ASN A 714 43.78 -3.00 26.55
N TRP A 715 44.59 -4.04 26.41
CA TRP A 715 45.38 -4.64 27.48
C TRP A 715 46.81 -4.11 27.46
N PHE A 716 47.14 -3.18 26.57
CA PHE A 716 48.48 -2.63 26.43
C PHE A 716 48.44 -1.10 26.46
N PRO A 717 49.48 -0.44 26.99
CA PRO A 717 49.55 1.01 27.03
C PRO A 717 49.67 1.64 25.63
N THR A 718 49.26 2.90 25.52
CA THR A 718 49.04 3.64 24.26
C THR A 718 50.30 3.76 23.39
N ASP A 719 51.46 3.82 24.02
CA ASP A 719 52.78 3.81 23.38
C ASP A 719 53.07 2.52 22.59
N ARG A 720 52.43 1.40 22.95
CA ARG A 720 52.60 0.09 22.30
C ARG A 720 51.57 -0.22 21.22
N VAL A 721 50.43 0.48 21.25
CA VAL A 721 49.26 0.22 20.39
C VAL A 721 49.18 1.17 19.20
N GLY A 722 49.71 2.38 19.33
CA GLY A 722 49.64 3.41 18.29
C GLY A 722 48.79 4.60 18.70
N ILE A 723 48.78 5.65 17.87
CA ILE A 723 48.12 6.94 18.19
C ILE A 723 46.58 6.81 18.13
N PHE A 724 46.08 5.88 17.32
CA PHE A 724 44.65 5.63 17.18
C PHE A 724 44.13 4.69 18.26
N HIS A 725 43.28 5.21 19.14
CA HIS A 725 42.69 4.47 20.25
C HIS A 725 41.49 3.66 19.75
N TYR A 726 41.70 2.40 19.32
CA TYR A 726 40.63 1.48 18.90
C TYR A 726 39.81 0.91 20.07
N TRP A 727 40.02 1.43 21.27
CA TRP A 727 39.67 0.77 22.52
C TRP A 727 38.19 0.42 22.64
N TYR A 728 37.34 1.39 22.33
CA TYR A 728 35.90 1.23 22.37
C TYR A 728 35.37 0.19 21.37
N ILE A 729 35.88 0.23 20.14
CA ILE A 729 35.46 -0.65 19.05
C ILE A 729 35.86 -2.09 19.36
N GLU A 730 37.08 -2.30 19.86
CA GLU A 730 37.59 -3.64 20.17
C GLU A 730 36.76 -4.32 21.25
N VAL A 731 36.41 -3.63 22.35
CA VAL A 731 35.61 -4.30 23.39
C VAL A 731 34.16 -4.52 22.96
N LEU A 732 33.57 -3.59 22.20
CA LEU A 732 32.23 -3.79 21.67
C LEU A 732 32.19 -5.04 20.77
N VAL A 733 33.20 -5.22 19.91
CA VAL A 733 33.33 -6.41 19.05
C VAL A 733 33.57 -7.67 19.87
N GLN A 734 34.47 -7.65 20.86
CA GLN A 734 34.69 -8.78 21.76
C GLN A 734 33.40 -9.19 22.47
N MET A 735 32.62 -8.23 22.94
CA MET A 735 31.34 -8.47 23.61
C MET A 735 30.32 -9.10 22.67
N ILE A 736 30.18 -8.57 21.45
CA ILE A 736 29.30 -9.14 20.42
C ILE A 736 29.70 -10.59 20.10
N LEU A 737 31.01 -10.86 19.97
CA LEU A 737 31.53 -12.19 19.67
C LEU A 737 31.31 -13.17 20.83
N ILE A 738 31.64 -12.77 22.07
CA ILE A 738 31.51 -13.62 23.26
C ILE A 738 30.04 -13.90 23.55
N ILE A 739 29.19 -12.87 23.63
CA ILE A 739 27.76 -13.03 23.92
C ILE A 739 27.08 -13.81 22.79
N GLY A 740 27.36 -13.45 21.54
CA GLY A 740 26.80 -14.14 20.37
C GLY A 740 27.19 -15.62 20.31
N LEU A 741 28.45 -15.95 20.63
CA LEU A 741 28.93 -17.32 20.68
C LEU A 741 28.31 -18.11 21.85
N VAL A 742 28.30 -17.54 23.06
CA VAL A 742 27.74 -18.20 24.26
C VAL A 742 26.24 -18.48 24.08
N LEU A 743 25.48 -17.53 23.53
CA LEU A 743 24.03 -17.67 23.29
C LEU A 743 23.70 -18.56 22.07
N SER A 744 24.69 -18.92 21.26
CA SER A 744 24.51 -19.86 20.14
C SER A 744 24.24 -21.29 20.61
N PHE A 745 24.69 -21.65 21.82
CA PHE A 745 24.50 -22.98 22.38
C PHE A 745 23.11 -23.14 23.00
N LYS A 746 22.28 -24.01 22.42
CA LYS A 746 20.88 -24.25 22.86
C LYS A 746 20.75 -24.63 24.34
N ARG A 747 21.65 -25.46 24.87
CA ARG A 747 21.68 -25.84 26.29
C ARG A 747 21.99 -24.65 27.21
N VAL A 748 22.94 -23.80 26.81
CA VAL A 748 23.32 -22.61 27.58
C VAL A 748 22.18 -21.60 27.60
N ARG A 749 21.51 -21.39 26.46
CA ARG A 749 20.33 -20.52 26.37
C ARG A 749 19.19 -21.00 27.28
N ALA A 750 18.91 -22.30 27.30
CA ALA A 750 17.87 -22.86 28.15
C ALA A 750 18.18 -22.67 29.65
N ILE A 751 19.44 -22.81 30.05
CA ILE A 751 19.88 -22.58 31.44
C ILE A 751 19.75 -21.10 31.81
N ILE A 752 20.21 -20.19 30.95
CA ILE A 752 20.13 -18.73 31.20
C ILE A 752 18.69 -18.26 31.27
N SER A 753 17.81 -18.79 30.42
CA SER A 753 16.40 -18.37 30.38
C SER A 753 15.60 -18.89 31.59
N ALA A 754 16.07 -19.95 32.26
CA ALA A 754 15.40 -20.52 33.43
C ALA A 754 15.60 -19.70 34.71
N ASP A 755 16.77 -19.04 34.87
CA ASP A 755 17.04 -18.12 35.99
C ASP A 755 18.04 -17.03 35.52
N PRO A 756 17.56 -16.01 34.79
CA PRO A 756 18.41 -14.99 34.18
C PRO A 756 19.21 -14.20 35.21
N PHE A 757 18.57 -13.88 36.34
CA PHE A 757 19.20 -13.11 37.42
C PHE A 757 20.44 -13.81 37.96
N ARG A 758 20.30 -15.08 38.37
CA ARG A 758 21.39 -15.84 38.98
C ARG A 758 22.53 -16.09 38.00
N CYS A 759 22.23 -16.42 36.75
CA CYS A 759 23.23 -16.64 35.71
C CYS A 759 24.06 -15.37 35.43
N LEU A 760 23.42 -14.20 35.38
CA LEU A 760 24.10 -12.93 35.19
C LEU A 760 25.00 -12.58 36.39
N VAL A 761 24.54 -12.80 37.62
CA VAL A 761 25.36 -12.58 38.83
C VAL A 761 26.61 -13.47 38.81
N VAL A 762 26.48 -14.76 38.50
CA VAL A 762 27.62 -15.69 38.42
C VAL A 762 28.60 -15.28 37.32
N ALA A 763 28.09 -14.83 36.16
CA ALA A 763 28.94 -14.33 35.08
C ALA A 763 29.73 -13.09 35.47
N ALA A 764 29.12 -12.15 36.22
CA ALA A 764 29.83 -10.99 36.74
C ALA A 764 30.96 -11.39 37.71
N CYS A 765 30.72 -12.36 38.61
CA CYS A 765 31.76 -12.87 39.50
C CYS A 765 32.93 -13.54 38.74
N ALA A 766 32.63 -14.30 37.69
CA ALA A 766 33.65 -14.93 36.85
C ALA A 766 34.52 -13.89 36.12
N LEU A 767 33.92 -12.79 35.66
CA LEU A 767 34.64 -11.69 35.02
C LEU A 767 35.60 -10.97 35.98
N LEU A 768 35.21 -10.81 37.25
CA LEU A 768 36.09 -10.24 38.28
C LEU A 768 37.27 -11.15 38.61
N ALA A 769 37.04 -12.47 38.68
CA ALA A 769 38.13 -13.42 38.85
C ALA A 769 39.10 -13.37 37.66
N ALA A 770 38.58 -13.21 36.44
CA ALA A 770 39.40 -13.05 35.24
C ALA A 770 40.20 -11.75 35.25
N ASP A 771 39.59 -10.63 35.67
CA ASP A 771 40.26 -9.33 35.87
C ASP A 771 41.47 -9.45 36.81
N ALA A 772 41.28 -10.08 37.98
CA ALA A 772 42.34 -10.32 38.94
C ALA A 772 43.46 -11.23 38.39
N LEU A 773 43.11 -12.31 37.69
CA LEU A 773 44.08 -13.23 37.09
C LEU A 773 44.89 -12.58 35.96
N LEU A 774 44.25 -11.78 35.10
CA LEU A 774 44.93 -11.06 34.02
C LEU A 774 45.94 -10.07 34.57
N LYS A 775 45.56 -9.33 35.61
CA LYS A 775 46.43 -8.39 36.33
C LYS A 775 47.64 -9.09 36.97
N LEU A 776 47.46 -10.29 37.51
CA LEU A 776 48.53 -11.03 38.19
C LEU A 776 49.49 -11.75 37.22
N PHE A 777 48.99 -12.25 36.08
CA PHE A 777 49.74 -13.22 35.27
C PHE A 777 49.99 -12.83 33.81
N VAL A 778 49.31 -11.82 33.26
CA VAL A 778 49.36 -11.54 31.81
C VAL A 778 50.09 -10.23 31.48
N PHE A 779 49.82 -9.13 32.19
CA PHE A 779 50.54 -7.87 31.99
C PHE A 779 50.38 -6.92 33.19
N ASP A 780 51.29 -5.96 33.32
CA ASP A 780 51.17 -4.89 34.31
C ASP A 780 50.07 -3.91 33.90
N ALA A 781 48.95 -3.96 34.62
CA ALA A 781 47.79 -3.09 34.39
C ALA A 781 47.91 -1.74 35.12
N ALA A 782 49.00 -1.45 35.84
CA ALA A 782 49.20 -0.16 36.52
C ALA A 782 49.11 1.06 35.57
N PRO A 783 49.63 1.01 34.32
CA PRO A 783 49.43 2.09 33.33
C PRO A 783 47.97 2.30 32.91
N LEU A 784 47.13 1.28 33.07
CA LEU A 784 45.68 1.34 32.85
C LEU A 784 44.92 1.59 34.16
N TYR A 785 45.59 2.16 35.17
CA TYR A 785 45.05 2.39 36.52
C TYR A 785 44.46 1.13 37.17
N ASN A 786 45.03 -0.04 36.86
CA ASN A 786 44.55 -1.35 37.31
C ASN A 786 43.13 -1.72 36.87
N ARG A 787 42.60 -1.08 35.82
CA ARG A 787 41.26 -1.36 35.27
C ARG A 787 41.43 -2.01 33.90
N VAL A 788 41.21 -3.32 33.81
CA VAL A 788 41.17 -4.02 32.51
C VAL A 788 39.71 -4.16 32.04
N PRO A 789 39.44 -4.36 30.73
CA PRO A 789 38.08 -4.36 30.18
C PRO A 789 37.06 -5.28 30.89
N GLN A 790 37.53 -6.36 31.49
CA GLN A 790 36.75 -7.34 32.25
C GLN A 790 36.05 -6.72 33.46
N HIS A 791 36.70 -5.75 34.12
CA HIS A 791 36.12 -4.99 35.22
C HIS A 791 34.83 -4.28 34.81
N TYR A 792 34.86 -3.57 33.67
CA TYR A 792 33.70 -2.85 33.14
C TYR A 792 32.60 -3.81 32.67
N LEU A 793 32.98 -4.93 32.07
CA LEU A 793 32.04 -5.96 31.65
C LEU A 793 31.29 -6.56 32.85
N ALA A 794 31.97 -6.76 33.98
CA ALA A 794 31.35 -7.27 35.21
C ALA A 794 30.26 -6.32 35.74
N VAL A 795 30.55 -5.02 35.85
CA VAL A 795 29.59 -3.99 36.30
C VAL A 795 28.37 -3.92 35.39
N MET A 796 28.59 -4.05 34.09
CA MET A 796 27.55 -4.03 33.08
C MET A 796 26.61 -5.25 33.17
N VAL A 797 27.17 -6.44 33.34
CA VAL A 797 26.43 -7.68 33.55
C VAL A 797 25.60 -7.62 34.84
N LEU A 798 26.14 -7.00 35.90
CA LEU A 798 25.41 -6.69 37.13
C LEU A 798 24.24 -5.72 36.91
N GLY A 799 24.42 -4.69 36.09
CA GLY A 799 23.33 -3.79 35.69
C GLY A 799 22.19 -4.52 34.98
N MET A 800 22.49 -5.52 34.17
CA MET A 800 21.45 -6.39 33.57
C MET A 800 20.80 -7.30 34.61
N ALA A 801 21.56 -7.83 35.57
CA ALA A 801 21.00 -8.61 36.66
C ALA A 801 19.97 -7.78 37.46
N VAL A 802 20.25 -6.50 37.76
CA VAL A 802 19.29 -5.60 38.44
C VAL A 802 17.96 -5.49 37.67
N HIS A 803 17.98 -5.58 36.34
CA HIS A 803 16.77 -5.55 35.51
C HIS A 803 15.91 -6.82 35.66
N TYR A 804 16.54 -7.99 35.68
CA TYR A 804 15.87 -9.30 35.82
C TYR A 804 15.62 -9.70 37.29
N ALA A 805 15.95 -8.83 38.24
CA ALA A 805 15.65 -9.05 39.65
C ALA A 805 14.13 -8.90 39.91
N GLU A 806 13.51 -9.97 40.38
CA GLU A 806 12.08 -10.02 40.70
C GLU A 806 11.77 -9.37 42.05
N THR A 807 12.75 -9.33 42.96
CA THR A 807 12.58 -8.75 44.30
C THR A 807 13.45 -7.52 44.52
N THR A 808 12.96 -6.62 45.38
CA THR A 808 13.71 -5.42 45.80
C THR A 808 15.03 -5.79 46.49
N ALA A 809 15.07 -6.91 47.22
CA ALA A 809 16.29 -7.43 47.85
C ALA A 809 17.35 -7.88 46.83
N GLN A 810 16.95 -8.55 45.74
CA GLN A 810 17.85 -8.91 44.64
C GLN A 810 18.40 -7.67 43.91
N LYS A 811 17.56 -6.65 43.68
CA LYS A 811 17.99 -5.36 43.10
C LYS A 811 19.02 -4.67 43.98
N TRP A 812 18.79 -4.63 45.29
CA TRP A 812 19.73 -4.10 46.25
C TRP A 812 21.04 -4.88 46.27
N GLY A 813 20.99 -6.22 46.34
CA GLY A 813 22.18 -7.07 46.35
C GLY A 813 23.07 -6.88 45.11
N ALA A 814 22.48 -6.88 43.91
CA ALA A 814 23.23 -6.63 42.67
C ALA A 814 23.75 -5.19 42.57
N SER A 815 22.99 -4.19 43.05
CA SER A 815 23.44 -2.79 43.06
C SER A 815 24.60 -2.56 44.02
N VAL A 816 24.53 -3.10 45.24
CA VAL A 816 25.60 -3.01 46.25
C VAL A 816 26.87 -3.70 45.74
N MET A 817 26.74 -4.86 45.11
CA MET A 817 27.88 -5.56 44.53
C MET A 817 28.53 -4.76 43.38
N ALA A 818 27.75 -4.14 42.49
CA ALA A 818 28.27 -3.25 41.45
C ALA A 818 29.03 -2.05 42.02
N VAL A 819 28.50 -1.45 43.10
CA VAL A 819 29.16 -0.35 43.81
C VAL A 819 30.44 -0.81 44.50
N LEU A 820 30.45 -1.99 45.14
CA LEU A 820 31.65 -2.55 45.79
C LEU A 820 32.76 -2.90 44.80
N ILE A 821 32.41 -3.40 43.61
CA ILE A 821 33.37 -3.71 42.55
C ILE A 821 34.07 -2.44 42.07
N VAL A 822 33.31 -1.38 41.82
CA VAL A 822 33.84 -0.11 41.33
C VAL A 822 34.58 0.63 42.43
N GLY A 823 33.99 0.68 43.62
CA GLY A 823 34.51 1.37 44.79
C GLY A 823 35.72 0.66 45.40
N GLY A 824 35.85 -0.66 45.30
CA GLY A 824 36.91 -1.44 45.95
C GLY A 824 38.33 -1.05 45.51
N LEU A 825 38.52 -0.64 44.24
CA LEU A 825 39.81 -0.15 43.74
C LEU A 825 40.08 1.30 44.14
N GLU A 826 39.04 2.14 44.20
CA GLU A 826 39.14 3.54 44.65
C GLU A 826 39.37 3.64 46.17
N LEU A 827 38.73 2.77 46.97
CA LEU A 827 38.93 2.69 48.42
C LEU A 827 40.36 2.27 48.78
N MET A 828 40.94 1.33 48.01
CA MET A 828 42.33 0.88 48.17
C MET A 828 43.33 1.99 47.83
N THR A 829 43.01 2.83 46.84
CA THR A 829 43.85 4.00 46.50
C THR A 829 43.71 5.13 47.52
N VAL A 830 42.51 5.35 48.09
CA VAL A 830 42.29 6.28 49.21
C VAL A 830 43.06 5.83 50.47
N ALA A 831 43.13 4.52 50.72
CA ALA A 831 43.86 3.96 51.85
C ALA A 831 45.39 4.09 51.73
N GLU A 832 45.94 4.11 50.51
CA GLU A 832 47.39 4.28 50.26
C GLU A 832 47.84 5.75 50.17
N LEU A 833 47.00 6.67 49.67
CA LEU A 833 47.37 8.06 49.36
C LEU A 833 46.82 9.12 50.34
N GLY A 834 45.84 8.77 51.17
CA GLY A 834 45.19 9.71 52.10
C GLY A 834 44.12 10.59 51.43
N TRP A 835 43.15 11.04 52.24
CA TRP A 835 41.92 11.71 51.76
C TRP A 835 42.16 13.07 51.07
N ASP A 836 43.14 13.84 51.52
CA ASP A 836 43.40 15.19 51.00
C ASP A 836 44.06 15.16 49.61
N GLU A 837 44.92 14.17 49.33
CA GLU A 837 45.56 14.01 48.02
C GLU A 837 44.59 13.40 46.98
N PHE A 838 43.64 12.59 47.43
CA PHE A 838 42.58 12.00 46.60
C PHE A 838 41.64 13.07 46.02
N MET A 839 41.20 14.02 46.84
CA MET A 839 40.31 15.12 46.41
C MET A 839 40.99 16.11 45.46
N LEU A 840 42.32 16.30 45.57
CA LEU A 840 43.07 17.28 44.77
C LEU A 840 43.52 16.75 43.40
N ARG A 841 43.57 15.44 43.18
CA ARG A 841 44.15 14.85 41.95
C ARG A 841 43.24 14.02 41.06
N LYS A 842 42.02 13.62 41.44
CA LYS A 842 41.16 12.85 40.51
C LYS A 842 39.65 13.11 40.59
N HIS A 843 39.06 13.09 39.40
CA HIS A 843 37.64 13.15 39.10
C HIS A 843 36.87 12.03 39.83
N ILE A 844 35.92 12.41 40.68
CA ILE A 844 34.94 11.46 41.21
C ILE A 844 33.98 11.13 40.06
N ASP A 845 33.89 9.86 39.69
CA ASP A 845 33.09 9.37 38.55
C ASP A 845 31.59 9.33 38.93
N ILE A 846 30.99 10.51 39.19
CA ILE A 846 29.59 10.74 39.63
C ILE A 846 28.56 10.13 38.66
N ALA A 847 28.97 9.89 37.42
CA ALA A 847 28.10 9.36 36.39
C ALA A 847 27.63 7.93 36.66
N LEU A 848 28.37 7.11 37.42
CA LEU A 848 27.96 5.73 37.70
C LEU A 848 26.84 5.64 38.77
N PRO A 849 26.92 6.34 39.92
CA PRO A 849 25.77 6.49 40.82
C PRO A 849 24.54 7.07 40.12
N ALA A 850 24.73 8.04 39.22
CA ALA A 850 23.63 8.64 38.44
C ALA A 850 22.99 7.63 37.46
N VAL A 851 23.78 6.77 36.81
CA VAL A 851 23.28 5.70 35.93
C VAL A 851 22.58 4.59 36.72
N LEU A 852 23.12 4.18 37.86
CA LEU A 852 22.44 3.21 38.75
C LEU A 852 21.11 3.77 39.28
N ALA A 853 21.05 5.08 39.58
CA ALA A 853 19.80 5.76 39.93
C ALA A 853 18.82 5.84 38.75
N LEU A 854 19.31 6.06 37.53
CA LEU A 854 18.49 6.06 36.30
C LEU A 854 17.94 4.67 35.95
N ILE A 855 18.70 3.60 36.22
CA ILE A 855 18.25 2.21 36.09
C ILE A 855 17.17 1.88 37.13
N TRP A 856 17.24 2.51 38.31
CA TRP A 856 16.24 2.42 39.37
C TRP A 856 14.92 3.15 39.04
N LEU A 857 15.00 4.30 38.36
CA LEU A 857 13.84 5.08 37.93
C LEU A 857 13.14 4.40 36.73
N ARG A 858 11.88 4.00 36.90
CA ARG A 858 11.06 3.50 35.79
C ARG A 858 10.91 4.61 34.74
N SER A 859 11.58 4.41 33.59
CA SER A 859 11.45 5.08 32.28
C SER A 859 10.83 6.48 32.26
N VAL A 860 11.63 7.53 32.04
CA VAL A 860 11.11 8.88 31.74
C VAL A 860 10.77 8.97 30.24
N PRO A 861 9.52 9.28 29.84
CA PRO A 861 9.16 9.40 28.42
C PRO A 861 9.63 10.74 27.82
N VAL A 862 10.22 10.70 26.61
CA VAL A 862 10.67 11.89 25.85
C VAL A 862 9.87 12.02 24.54
N PRO A 863 9.47 13.22 24.09
CA PRO A 863 8.72 13.44 22.85
C PRO A 863 9.45 12.98 21.57
N GLY A 864 8.70 12.40 20.62
CA GLY A 864 9.26 11.77 19.40
C GLY A 864 9.93 12.72 18.40
N THR A 865 9.56 14.00 18.37
CA THR A 865 10.24 15.03 17.56
C THR A 865 11.62 15.35 18.11
N ILE A 866 11.72 15.48 19.44
CA ILE A 866 13.00 15.64 20.17
C ILE A 866 13.85 14.38 19.98
N ALA A 867 13.24 13.19 19.96
CA ALA A 867 13.95 11.93 19.73
C ALA A 867 14.50 11.81 18.30
N ARG A 868 13.74 12.22 17.26
CA ARG A 868 14.22 12.23 15.87
C ARG A 868 15.32 13.27 15.67
N ALA A 869 15.13 14.48 16.20
CA ALA A 869 16.15 15.51 16.17
C ALA A 869 17.42 15.05 16.89
N GLY A 870 17.29 14.47 18.08
CA GLY A 870 18.40 13.91 18.85
C GLY A 870 19.11 12.75 18.16
N ALA A 871 18.39 11.85 17.49
CA ALA A 871 18.98 10.75 16.74
C ALA A 871 19.74 11.23 15.48
N VAL A 872 19.19 12.21 14.76
CA VAL A 872 19.87 12.83 13.61
C VAL A 872 21.10 13.61 14.06
N ILE A 873 21.00 14.37 15.15
CA ILE A 873 22.12 15.07 15.76
C ILE A 873 23.18 14.05 16.19
N ALA A 874 22.83 12.99 16.93
CA ALA A 874 23.77 11.97 17.38
C ALA A 874 24.44 11.21 16.22
N SER A 875 23.69 10.80 15.19
CA SER A 875 24.25 10.12 14.01
C SER A 875 25.23 11.02 13.26
N SER A 876 24.85 12.28 13.04
CA SER A 876 25.72 13.27 12.38
C SER A 876 26.96 13.57 13.23
N THR A 877 26.77 13.69 14.54
CA THR A 877 27.82 13.96 15.53
C THR A 877 28.81 12.80 15.64
N LEU A 878 28.35 11.55 15.64
CA LEU A 878 29.18 10.35 15.65
C LEU A 878 29.98 10.20 14.34
N TYR A 879 29.35 10.47 13.20
CA TYR A 879 30.01 10.45 11.89
C TYR A 879 31.10 11.53 11.79
N ILE A 880 30.79 12.75 12.23
CA ILE A 880 31.77 13.85 12.32
C ILE A 880 32.90 13.49 13.28
N TYR A 881 32.61 12.90 14.43
CA TYR A 881 33.63 12.48 15.40
C TYR A 881 34.57 11.39 14.85
N LEU A 882 34.02 10.34 14.24
CA LEU A 882 34.79 9.25 13.65
C LEU A 882 35.70 9.73 12.51
N THR A 883 35.20 10.61 11.65
CA THR A 883 35.97 11.19 10.53
C THR A 883 36.96 12.26 11.00
N HIS A 884 36.63 13.05 12.03
CA HIS A 884 37.50 14.08 12.59
C HIS A 884 38.82 13.50 13.12
N PHE A 885 38.78 12.43 13.91
CA PHE A 885 40.02 11.77 14.40
C PHE A 885 40.92 11.28 13.27
N GLN A 886 40.32 10.71 12.22
CA GLN A 886 41.02 10.07 11.11
C GLN A 886 41.79 11.08 10.26
N PHE A 887 41.21 12.26 10.05
CA PHE A 887 41.82 13.31 9.24
C PHE A 887 42.51 14.40 10.05
N HIS A 888 42.29 14.49 11.38
CA HIS A 888 43.06 15.40 12.24
C HIS A 888 44.55 15.02 12.30
N SER A 889 44.88 13.72 12.29
CA SER A 889 46.28 13.25 12.22
C SER A 889 46.94 13.58 10.87
N VAL A 890 46.20 13.43 9.77
CA VAL A 890 46.64 13.80 8.42
C VAL A 890 46.80 15.31 8.31
N ALA A 891 45.85 16.07 8.84
CA ALA A 891 45.88 17.52 8.84
C ALA A 891 47.03 18.06 9.69
N ARG A 892 47.32 17.51 10.87
CA ARG A 892 48.53 17.88 11.64
C ARG A 892 49.83 17.65 10.88
N ARG A 893 49.88 16.70 9.94
CA ARG A 893 51.06 16.52 9.06
C ARG A 893 51.13 17.50 7.88
N ILE A 894 50.01 18.16 7.54
CA ILE A 894 49.89 19.06 6.38
C ILE A 894 49.82 20.54 6.80
N SER A 895 49.13 20.87 7.88
CA SER A 895 48.92 22.23 8.41
C SER A 895 48.36 22.21 9.83
N ASP A 896 48.94 22.99 10.75
CA ASP A 896 48.52 23.13 12.16
C ASP A 896 47.23 23.96 12.38
N GLN A 897 46.46 24.22 11.32
CA GLN A 897 45.24 25.03 11.42
C GLN A 897 44.01 24.13 11.66
N PRO A 898 43.23 24.35 12.76
CA PRO A 898 42.09 23.50 13.12
C PRO A 898 41.02 23.42 12.03
N VAL A 899 40.80 24.52 11.31
CA VAL A 899 39.82 24.60 10.22
C VAL A 899 40.21 23.69 9.06
N VAL A 900 41.51 23.60 8.74
CA VAL A 900 42.03 22.70 7.70
C VAL A 900 41.83 21.25 8.09
N ALA A 901 41.97 20.91 9.38
CA ALA A 901 41.67 19.56 9.87
C ALA A 901 40.19 19.19 9.77
N VAL A 902 39.29 20.13 10.02
CA VAL A 902 37.85 19.92 9.85
C VAL A 902 37.47 19.76 8.38
N VAL A 903 38.02 20.59 7.49
CA VAL A 903 37.75 20.48 6.04
C VAL A 903 38.30 19.17 5.46
N LEU A 904 39.54 18.77 5.82
CA LEU A 904 40.10 17.48 5.45
C LEU A 904 39.29 16.30 6.00
N ALA A 905 38.75 16.43 7.21
CA ALA A 905 37.88 15.42 7.80
C ALA A 905 36.56 15.24 7.05
N ILE A 906 35.94 16.34 6.66
CA ILE A 906 34.68 16.30 5.91
C ILE A 906 34.92 15.74 4.50
N VAL A 907 35.88 16.29 3.77
CA VAL A 907 36.16 15.87 2.38
C VAL A 907 36.67 14.43 2.34
N GLY A 908 37.62 14.11 3.22
CA GLY A 908 38.17 12.76 3.32
C GLY A 908 37.14 11.74 3.80
N GLY A 909 36.29 12.10 4.75
CA GLY A 909 35.19 11.25 5.24
C GLY A 909 34.19 10.90 4.14
N VAL A 910 33.81 11.88 3.30
CA VAL A 910 32.92 11.68 2.14
C VAL A 910 33.58 10.77 1.10
N VAL A 911 34.86 10.98 0.80
CA VAL A 911 35.61 10.17 -0.18
C VAL A 911 35.78 8.72 0.30
N VAL A 912 36.13 8.52 1.57
CA VAL A 912 36.26 7.18 2.16
C VAL A 912 34.90 6.49 2.21
N ALA A 913 33.82 7.18 2.59
CA ALA A 913 32.48 6.62 2.58
C ALA A 913 32.04 6.19 1.17
N TYR A 914 32.31 7.02 0.16
CA TYR A 914 31.99 6.70 -1.23
C TYR A 914 32.80 5.49 -1.75
N CYS A 915 34.11 5.49 -1.52
CA CYS A 915 34.98 4.36 -1.89
C CYS A 915 34.59 3.09 -1.14
N TRP A 916 34.25 3.18 0.13
CA TRP A 916 33.81 2.07 0.96
C TRP A 916 32.49 1.48 0.46
N ASN A 917 31.49 2.31 0.14
CA ASN A 917 30.23 1.84 -0.43
C ASN A 917 30.46 1.09 -1.75
N LYS A 918 31.37 1.58 -2.59
CA LYS A 918 31.76 0.89 -3.84
C LYS A 918 32.49 -0.44 -3.59
N VAL A 919 33.43 -0.49 -2.64
CA VAL A 919 34.17 -1.72 -2.31
C VAL A 919 33.25 -2.77 -1.70
N VAL A 920 32.37 -2.37 -0.76
CA VAL A 920 31.37 -3.26 -0.15
C VAL A 920 30.40 -3.78 -1.21
N GLN A 921 29.93 -2.94 -2.14
CA GLN A 921 29.14 -3.37 -3.30
C GLN A 921 29.89 -4.45 -4.11
N ILE A 922 31.15 -4.22 -4.45
CA ILE A 922 31.95 -5.14 -5.28
C ILE A 922 32.19 -6.47 -4.56
N VAL A 923 32.51 -6.44 -3.26
CA VAL A 923 32.77 -7.63 -2.45
C VAL A 923 31.48 -8.44 -2.26
N LEU A 924 30.36 -7.79 -1.94
CA LEU A 924 29.06 -8.45 -1.79
C LEU A 924 28.53 -9.00 -3.12
N MET A 925 28.72 -8.27 -4.23
CA MET A 925 28.38 -8.75 -5.58
C MET A 925 29.22 -9.97 -6.00
N ARG A 926 30.49 -10.03 -5.62
CA ARG A 926 31.35 -11.20 -5.86
C ARG A 926 31.02 -12.37 -4.93
N TRP A 927 30.65 -12.12 -3.68
CA TRP A 927 30.25 -13.16 -2.72
C TRP A 927 28.89 -13.78 -3.07
N ASN A 928 27.97 -13.01 -3.67
CA ASN A 928 26.62 -13.46 -4.03
C ASN A 928 26.48 -14.06 -5.44
N ARG A 929 27.58 -14.38 -6.14
CA ARG A 929 27.57 -14.93 -7.52
C ARG A 929 26.95 -16.34 -7.70
N GLY A 930 26.17 -16.83 -6.74
CA GLY A 930 25.44 -18.09 -6.81
C GLY A 930 23.99 -18.07 -6.29
N ARG A 931 23.41 -16.92 -5.90
CA ARG A 931 22.01 -16.87 -5.42
C ARG A 931 21.21 -15.69 -6.00
N LYS A 932 19.96 -15.99 -6.38
CA LYS A 932 18.99 -15.13 -7.09
C LYS A 932 18.88 -13.71 -6.52
N LYS A 933 18.63 -12.77 -7.44
CA LYS A 933 18.51 -11.28 -7.39
C LYS A 933 17.79 -10.60 -6.19
N GLY A 934 17.26 -11.31 -5.20
CA GLY A 934 16.49 -10.70 -4.09
C GLY A 934 17.31 -10.05 -2.97
N ALA A 935 18.62 -10.32 -2.90
CA ALA A 935 19.47 -9.82 -1.81
C ALA A 935 20.17 -8.47 -2.09
N VAL A 936 19.95 -7.87 -3.26
CA VAL A 936 20.60 -6.60 -3.65
C VAL A 936 19.78 -5.39 -3.18
N ASP A 937 18.45 -5.46 -3.21
CA ASP A 937 17.56 -4.36 -2.80
C ASP A 937 17.53 -4.07 -1.29
N THR A 938 17.84 -5.06 -0.45
CA THR A 938 17.87 -4.84 1.01
C THR A 938 19.14 -4.12 1.47
N LEU A 939 20.19 -4.13 0.63
CA LEU A 939 21.48 -3.51 0.92
C LEU A 939 21.58 -2.06 0.40
N GLU A 940 20.76 -1.67 -0.58
CA GLU A 940 20.67 -0.26 -1.03
C GLU A 940 19.97 0.67 -0.02
N ARG A 941 19.24 0.13 0.96
CA ARG A 941 18.61 0.94 2.02
C ARG A 941 19.49 1.21 3.24
N VAL A 942 20.65 0.57 3.34
CA VAL A 942 21.58 0.71 4.48
C VAL A 942 22.91 1.38 4.09
N ALA A 943 23.18 1.50 2.78
CA ALA A 943 24.26 2.30 2.20
C ALA A 943 23.87 3.77 2.05
#